data_AF-A0A9N9A2P5-F1
#
_entry.id   AF-A0A9N9A2P5-F1
#
_cell.length_a   1.000
_cell.length_b   1.000
_cell.length_c   1.000
_cell.angle_alpha   90.00
_cell.angle_beta   90.00
_cell.angle_gamma   90.00
#
_symmetry.space_group_name_H-M   'P 1'
#
loop_
_entity.id
_entity.type
_entity.pdbx_description
1 polymer ?
#
loop_
_entity_poly.entity_id
_entity_poly.type
_entity_poly.pdbx_seq_one_letter_code
_entity_poly.pdbx_strand_id
1 'polypeptide(L)'
;YFVRNGYTKSEQIAVITPYLGQMLKIREALNKSFVVMIDERDAEQLADFEENLDDGGAGEATLINTISVASRKQLNQQVILRTIDNFQDPEKISGSIGFLKTENRTNVLLSRAKHGMYLIGNSKLMSKESDMWKKVIDILALRNQVGSGFPIMCDQHPENTNEITYPRKFEEVSPDGGCLLPCGKALNCGHICPHKCHPDDPNHISIKCTKPCNRLLKECFHPCTRKCGENCGECLFPIGDLLLPCGHVLIDAICFQKSIIDKIKCRTMVDKMLPNCEHSVTVECHKSVDDVPCQSICDQLNPECDHMCEKSCHKDKDCPGCKNTCNVNCKHSKCRKPCSHPCSVCAEECDWSCNHRDTCEVSCGVPCNRLPCNEQCSKLLKCGHQCMGICGEKCPSQKYCIICASDDIKNSIVDLIMQTTFADVDWTTERMIVLECGHVFTAETLDNLMGNVYHMDALGNWTGIKPITEQPGELKRCPNCRSPIKNIQRYGRIIKKCVLDTQNKKFLQKYNHQLKTIHTDLDKILKVLEDNREKVLKELRKPDVKQVKDNDNDIKNIYMVTDETINHTVPDLIPQEKHEMLAKYYSIPAYHEELWRNHVSRLLFNYRSVALIIRDSNNPPYKLAYESAVTSLFAAKSKERIDFGDFINDISLQMVDDSPAAQQRKFQETLKEVGISTPKIDRKIYIKAFLELINIQKAMFHEVSKIIPELPTERTERTRHNDPPHIVEKIINLPYKYHWTNFANFLIDSLHNHMEHIIQIALESKYIRDFVTSSLELAEFECKTQRFKLKNIPPHEINPNQKIEIKKKCSEIEKSCLSIKNETLSSMSNVEHFRGQCEERITAVIREVNEIRNFVNNAGKLSDEEKLQIHQAMSVEFRGSGHWYQCPNGHPYTIGECGMAMQTSRCPDCGAGIGGNDHISLDGNARHMEFEGMR
;
A
#
# COMPACT_ATOMS: atom_id res chain seq x y z
N TYR A 1 31.74 61.63 11.10
CA TYR A 1 32.83 62.58 10.81
C TYR A 1 34.19 61.89 10.77
N PHE A 2 34.69 61.34 11.88
CA PHE A 2 36.01 60.68 11.95
C PHE A 2 36.24 59.61 10.89
N VAL A 3 35.26 58.73 10.71
CA VAL A 3 35.24 57.73 9.63
C VAL A 3 35.53 58.31 8.24
N ARG A 4 34.92 59.47 7.92
CA ARG A 4 35.10 60.12 6.62
C ARG A 4 36.44 60.84 6.51
N ASN A 5 37.11 61.06 7.62
CA ASN A 5 38.47 61.62 7.72
C ASN A 5 39.51 60.52 7.99
N GLY A 6 39.24 59.27 7.59
CA GLY A 6 40.25 58.21 7.54
C GLY A 6 40.36 57.30 8.76
N TYR A 7 39.59 57.51 9.83
CA TYR A 7 39.52 56.60 10.98
C TYR A 7 38.58 55.43 10.69
N THR A 8 39.05 54.47 9.89
CA THR A 8 38.22 53.42 9.30
C THR A 8 38.49 52.02 9.87
N LYS A 9 39.56 51.83 10.65
CA LYS A 9 39.88 50.53 11.27
C LYS A 9 39.07 50.34 12.57
N SER A 10 38.66 49.10 12.83
CA SER A 10 37.81 48.70 13.96
C SER A 10 38.35 49.11 15.34
N GLU A 11 39.66 49.15 15.51
CA GLU A 11 40.33 49.47 16.78
C GLU A 11 40.58 50.96 17.00
N GLN A 12 40.28 51.81 16.01
CA GLN A 12 40.64 53.24 16.06
C GLN A 12 39.63 54.11 16.80
N ILE A 13 38.38 53.65 16.93
CA ILE A 13 37.30 54.40 17.61
C ILE A 13 36.60 53.47 18.60
N ALA A 14 36.60 53.87 19.87
CA ALA A 14 35.83 53.23 20.93
C ALA A 14 34.88 54.24 21.57
N VAL A 15 33.61 53.87 21.70
CA VAL A 15 32.59 54.61 22.45
C VAL A 15 32.41 53.91 23.79
N ILE A 16 32.65 54.64 24.87
CA ILE A 16 32.56 54.11 26.23
C ILE A 16 31.42 54.83 26.94
N THR A 17 30.49 54.05 27.51
CA THR A 17 29.37 54.58 28.29
C THR A 17 29.31 53.93 29.66
N PRO A 18 29.07 54.69 30.73
CA PRO A 18 29.02 54.12 32.07
C PRO A 18 27.69 53.35 32.31
N TYR A 19 26.60 53.70 31.62
CA TYR A 19 25.27 53.11 31.85
C TYR A 19 24.84 52.15 30.72
N LEU A 20 24.28 50.99 31.09
CA LEU A 20 23.78 49.97 30.16
C LEU A 20 22.55 50.45 29.36
N GLY A 21 21.60 51.14 29.99
CA GLY A 21 20.46 51.76 29.27
C GLY A 21 20.89 52.83 28.25
N GLN A 22 22.01 53.52 28.49
CA GLN A 22 22.60 54.43 27.50
C GLN A 22 23.32 53.67 26.39
N MET A 23 23.98 52.54 26.73
CA MET A 23 24.57 51.64 25.75
C MET A 23 23.54 51.13 24.74
N LEU A 24 22.36 50.70 25.21
CA LEU A 24 21.27 50.23 24.35
C LEU A 24 20.87 51.28 23.30
N LYS A 25 20.63 52.52 23.74
CA LYS A 25 20.25 53.63 22.85
C LYS A 25 21.36 53.99 21.85
N ILE A 26 22.62 53.96 22.29
CA ILE A 26 23.76 54.23 21.41
C ILE A 26 23.94 53.10 20.39
N ARG A 27 23.80 51.84 20.80
CA ARG A 27 23.86 50.66 19.93
C ARG A 27 22.83 50.77 18.82
N GLU A 28 21.57 51.01 19.16
CA GLU A 28 20.48 51.16 18.17
C GLU A 28 20.72 52.32 17.19
N ALA A 29 21.19 53.46 17.70
CA ALA A 29 21.47 54.61 16.86
C ALA A 29 22.63 54.36 15.90
N LEU A 30 23.69 53.68 16.34
CA LEU A 30 24.87 53.39 15.53
C LEU A 30 24.66 52.23 14.56
N ASN A 31 23.89 51.20 14.93
CA ASN A 31 23.59 50.04 14.06
C ASN A 31 22.88 50.43 12.75
N LYS A 32 22.24 51.60 12.71
CA LYS A 32 21.66 52.14 11.45
C LYS A 32 22.72 52.46 10.39
N SER A 33 23.98 52.62 10.78
CA SER A 33 25.02 53.14 9.87
C SER A 33 26.39 52.48 10.02
N PHE A 34 26.64 51.75 11.11
CA PHE A 34 27.92 51.10 11.43
C PHE A 34 27.70 49.69 11.97
N VAL A 35 28.73 48.85 11.89
CA VAL A 35 28.75 47.57 12.61
C VAL A 35 29.23 47.87 14.04
N VAL A 36 28.35 47.71 15.03
CA VAL A 36 28.71 47.96 16.44
C VAL A 36 29.23 46.68 17.05
N MET A 37 30.48 46.69 17.52
CA MET A 37 31.10 45.58 18.22
C MET A 37 30.96 45.79 19.72
N ILE A 38 30.17 44.93 20.36
CA ILE A 38 30.05 44.83 21.82
C ILE A 38 30.73 43.53 22.22
N ASP A 39 31.47 43.53 23.32
CA ASP A 39 32.04 42.27 23.80
C ASP A 39 30.96 41.34 24.35
N GLU A 40 31.24 40.04 24.37
CA GLU A 40 30.25 39.00 24.74
C GLU A 40 29.63 39.29 26.12
N ARG A 41 30.43 39.78 27.06
CA ARG A 41 29.99 40.08 28.42
C ARG A 41 29.02 41.26 28.50
N ASP A 42 29.31 42.35 27.79
CA ASP A 42 28.40 43.51 27.71
C ASP A 42 27.13 43.15 26.90
N ALA A 43 27.25 42.27 25.90
CA ALA A 43 26.12 41.80 25.09
C ALA A 43 25.14 40.93 25.89
N GLU A 44 25.64 39.99 26.71
CA GLU A 44 24.81 39.17 27.61
C GLU A 44 24.02 40.02 28.60
N GLN A 45 24.67 40.99 29.26
CA GLN A 45 24.00 41.86 30.22
C GLN A 45 22.95 42.76 29.57
N LEU A 46 23.20 43.21 28.34
CA LEU A 46 22.25 44.00 27.59
C LEU A 46 20.99 43.18 27.27
N ALA A 47 21.15 41.89 26.96
CA ALA A 47 20.04 40.97 26.75
C ALA A 47 19.24 40.74 28.04
N ASP A 48 19.90 40.48 29.18
CA ASP A 48 19.23 40.34 30.48
C ASP A 48 18.47 41.62 30.88
N PHE A 49 19.05 42.79 30.59
CA PHE A 49 18.38 44.07 30.87
C PHE A 49 17.20 44.33 29.94
N GLU A 50 17.25 43.88 28.68
CA GLU A 50 16.14 43.94 27.73
C GLU A 50 14.98 43.02 28.16
N GLU A 51 15.25 41.78 28.60
CA GLU A 51 14.22 40.85 29.10
C GLU A 51 13.47 41.40 30.32
N ASN A 52 14.18 42.07 31.25
CA ASN A 52 13.58 42.65 32.45
C ASN A 52 12.73 43.92 32.17
N LEU A 53 12.83 44.52 30.98
CA LEU A 53 11.99 45.66 30.58
C LEU A 53 10.65 45.22 29.95
N ASP A 54 10.51 43.94 29.61
CA ASP A 54 9.38 43.39 28.82
C ASP A 54 8.26 42.74 29.65
N ASP A 55 8.30 42.79 31.00
CA ASP A 55 7.23 42.29 31.89
C ASP A 55 5.99 43.24 31.95
N GLY A 56 5.73 43.94 30.85
CA GLY A 56 4.79 45.05 30.76
C GLY A 56 4.09 45.17 29.41
N GLY A 57 3.64 44.05 28.85
CA GLY A 57 2.58 44.03 27.83
C GLY A 57 3.04 43.72 26.41
N ALA A 58 2.47 42.64 25.87
CA ALA A 58 2.62 42.19 24.50
C ALA A 58 2.42 43.32 23.47
N GLY A 59 3.49 43.63 22.73
CA GLY A 59 3.48 44.55 21.60
C GLY A 59 4.26 43.96 20.43
N GLU A 60 3.54 43.65 19.35
CA GLU A 60 4.01 43.16 18.06
C GLU A 60 5.42 43.63 17.65
N ALA A 61 6.33 42.68 17.41
CA ALA A 61 7.51 42.92 16.58
C ALA A 61 7.06 43.19 15.13
N THR A 62 6.70 44.45 14.86
CA THR A 62 6.29 44.89 13.52
C THR A 62 7.52 45.03 12.64
N LEU A 63 7.62 44.12 11.68
CA LEU A 63 8.53 44.20 10.54
C LEU A 63 8.15 45.43 9.69
N ILE A 64 8.77 46.59 9.95
CA ILE A 64 8.71 47.74 9.03
C ILE A 64 10.00 47.78 8.22
N ASN A 65 10.00 47.02 7.13
CA ASN A 65 10.73 47.44 5.94
C ASN A 65 9.91 48.54 5.28
N THR A 66 10.49 49.73 5.14
CA THR A 66 10.72 50.44 3.88
C THR A 66 10.82 51.95 4.13
N ILE A 67 12.03 52.49 4.11
CA ILE A 67 12.27 53.79 3.43
C ILE A 67 13.55 53.65 2.61
N SER A 68 13.36 53.66 1.30
CA SER A 68 14.36 53.98 0.29
C SER A 68 14.70 55.47 0.35
N VAL A 69 15.98 55.86 0.43
CA VAL A 69 16.59 56.90 -0.44
C VAL A 69 18.12 56.72 -0.38
N ALA A 70 18.68 56.36 -1.55
CA ALA A 70 20.01 56.67 -2.07
C ALA A 70 21.24 56.56 -1.14
N SER A 71 21.93 55.42 -1.29
CA SER A 71 23.37 55.35 -1.55
C SER A 71 24.29 56.32 -0.77
N ARG A 72 24.72 55.90 0.42
CA ARG A 72 26.12 56.07 0.82
C ARG A 72 26.58 54.70 1.31
N LYS A 73 27.66 54.19 0.72
CA LYS A 73 28.27 52.86 0.94
C LYS A 73 28.02 52.37 2.37
N GLN A 74 27.41 51.18 2.51
CA GLN A 74 27.57 50.38 3.74
C GLN A 74 29.08 50.20 3.93
N LEU A 75 29.64 51.03 4.79
CA LEU A 75 31.03 50.92 5.17
C LEU A 75 31.06 49.73 6.12
N ASN A 76 31.83 48.68 5.77
CA ASN A 76 32.23 47.60 6.69
C ASN A 76 33.15 48.17 7.79
N GLN A 77 32.70 49.22 8.46
CA GLN A 77 33.44 49.97 9.46
C GLN A 77 32.82 49.64 10.81
N GLN A 78 33.68 49.11 11.66
CA GLN A 78 33.33 48.65 12.98
C GLN A 78 33.62 49.74 13.99
N VAL A 79 32.71 49.94 14.94
CA VAL A 79 32.91 50.82 16.11
C VAL A 79 32.76 49.96 17.36
N ILE A 80 33.71 50.06 18.28
CA ILE A 80 33.65 49.32 19.55
C ILE A 80 32.80 50.11 20.54
N LEU A 81 31.80 49.47 21.14
CA LEU A 81 30.96 50.04 22.19
C LEU A 81 31.11 49.21 23.48
N ARG A 82 31.46 49.85 24.60
CA ARG A 82 31.75 49.16 25.88
C ARG A 82 31.22 49.89 27.11
N THR A 83 30.89 49.12 28.15
CA THR A 83 30.54 49.65 29.47
C THR A 83 31.74 49.75 30.41
N ILE A 84 31.56 50.43 31.55
CA ILE A 84 32.55 50.52 32.63
C ILE A 84 32.04 49.70 33.82
N ASP A 85 32.45 48.43 33.89
CA ASP A 85 32.31 47.48 35.01
C ASP A 85 30.88 47.23 35.56
N ASN A 86 30.33 46.06 35.21
CA ASN A 86 29.16 45.33 35.75
C ASN A 86 28.64 45.71 37.16
N PHE A 87 27.66 46.61 37.26
CA PHE A 87 26.69 46.58 38.35
C PHE A 87 25.40 47.35 37.98
N GLN A 88 24.25 46.67 38.07
CA GLN A 88 22.93 47.28 38.02
C GLN A 88 22.55 47.72 39.44
N ASP A 89 22.07 48.96 39.58
CA ASP A 89 21.23 49.32 40.73
C ASP A 89 19.89 49.84 40.16
N PRO A 90 18.76 49.15 40.37
CA PRO A 90 17.45 49.55 39.84
C PRO A 90 16.90 50.84 40.44
N GLU A 91 17.51 51.39 41.49
CA GLU A 91 17.04 52.62 42.13
C GLU A 91 18.18 53.60 42.42
N LYS A 92 18.19 54.77 41.75
CA LYS A 92 17.99 56.08 42.43
C LYS A 92 18.31 57.34 41.57
N ILE A 93 17.32 58.23 41.64
CA ILE A 93 17.39 59.70 41.85
C ILE A 93 17.87 60.57 40.68
N SER A 94 16.90 61.28 40.09
CA SER A 94 17.08 62.53 39.33
C SER A 94 18.09 63.46 40.02
N GLY A 95 19.24 63.69 39.38
CA GLY A 95 20.22 64.71 39.77
C GLY A 95 21.52 64.22 40.42
N SER A 96 21.80 62.91 40.44
CA SER A 96 23.09 62.35 40.91
C SER A 96 23.88 61.72 39.76
N ILE A 97 25.21 61.85 39.75
CA ILE A 97 26.09 61.18 38.75
C ILE A 97 26.34 59.69 39.06
N GLY A 98 25.66 59.15 40.07
CA GLY A 98 25.73 57.74 40.46
C GLY A 98 27.15 57.23 40.65
N PHE A 99 27.48 56.14 39.98
CA PHE A 99 28.74 55.43 40.09
C PHE A 99 29.95 56.12 39.44
N LEU A 100 29.75 57.23 38.71
CA LEU A 100 30.84 58.10 38.28
C LEU A 100 31.46 58.89 39.44
N LYS A 101 30.89 58.86 40.65
CA LYS A 101 31.52 59.41 41.86
C LYS A 101 32.78 58.66 42.27
N THR A 102 32.88 57.37 41.92
CA THR A 102 33.97 56.50 42.34
C THR A 102 35.25 56.81 41.57
N GLU A 103 36.32 57.13 42.27
CA GLU A 103 37.58 57.57 41.65
C GLU A 103 38.22 56.51 40.75
N ASN A 104 38.19 55.24 41.16
CA ASN A 104 38.76 54.13 40.38
C ASN A 104 38.12 54.00 38.99
N ARG A 105 36.80 54.16 38.89
CA ARG A 105 36.08 54.06 37.61
C ARG A 105 36.33 55.27 36.72
N THR A 106 36.43 56.46 37.32
CA THR A 106 36.78 57.68 36.60
C THR A 106 38.20 57.61 36.04
N ASN A 107 39.16 57.11 36.82
CA ASN A 107 40.52 56.85 36.34
C ASN A 107 40.53 55.89 35.15
N VAL A 108 39.79 54.77 35.27
CA VAL A 108 39.70 53.77 34.21
C VAL A 108 39.07 54.32 32.93
N LEU A 109 38.05 55.19 33.02
CA LEU A 109 37.44 55.86 31.87
C LEU A 109 38.45 56.80 31.18
N LEU A 110 39.13 57.65 31.95
CA LEU A 110 40.03 58.68 31.43
C LEU A 110 41.33 58.10 30.85
N SER A 111 41.70 56.86 31.18
CA SER A 111 42.95 56.23 30.75
C SER A 111 42.85 55.38 29.46
N ARG A 112 41.71 55.36 28.76
CA ARG A 112 41.51 54.47 27.59
C ARG A 112 41.95 55.03 26.24
N ALA A 113 42.03 56.36 26.11
CA ALA A 113 42.35 56.99 24.84
C ALA A 113 43.87 57.14 24.63
N LYS A 114 44.35 56.81 23.42
CA LYS A 114 45.77 56.99 23.03
C LYS A 114 46.05 58.32 22.31
N HIS A 115 45.18 58.72 21.39
CA HIS A 115 45.41 59.88 20.50
C HIS A 115 44.53 61.09 20.82
N GLY A 116 43.29 60.86 21.25
CA GLY A 116 42.35 61.92 21.56
C GLY A 116 41.14 61.36 22.29
N MET A 117 40.61 62.15 23.22
CA MET A 117 39.46 61.79 24.05
C MET A 117 38.42 62.91 23.97
N TYR A 118 37.17 62.54 23.71
CA TYR A 118 36.03 63.46 23.74
C TYR A 118 35.08 63.02 24.83
N LEU A 119 34.82 63.91 25.80
CA LEU A 119 33.89 63.69 26.90
C LEU A 119 32.59 64.43 26.60
N ILE A 120 31.47 63.70 26.52
CA ILE A 120 30.15 64.26 26.25
C ILE A 120 29.30 64.07 27.51
N GLY A 121 28.99 65.16 28.20
CA GLY A 121 28.23 65.12 29.45
C GLY A 121 27.99 66.49 30.06
N ASN A 122 27.30 66.53 31.21
CA ASN A 122 27.02 67.77 31.93
C ASN A 122 28.15 68.09 32.91
N SER A 123 29.07 68.97 32.50
CA SER A 123 30.24 69.36 33.30
C SER A 123 29.86 69.99 34.65
N LYS A 124 28.85 70.86 34.68
CA LYS A 124 28.38 71.51 35.91
C LYS A 124 27.88 70.49 36.94
N LEU A 125 27.14 69.48 36.49
CA LEU A 125 26.63 68.41 37.35
C LEU A 125 27.78 67.53 37.87
N MET A 126 28.71 67.14 37.00
CA MET A 126 29.85 66.29 37.36
C MET A 126 30.79 66.96 38.36
N SER A 127 31.14 68.23 38.18
CA SER A 127 31.97 68.98 39.13
C SER A 127 31.32 69.20 40.49
N LYS A 128 29.98 69.24 40.55
CA LYS A 128 29.25 69.42 41.81
C LYS A 128 29.24 68.13 42.64
N GLU A 129 29.11 66.98 41.99
CA GLU A 129 28.82 65.70 42.63
C GLU A 129 30.06 64.84 42.93
N SER A 130 31.26 65.21 42.42
CA SER A 130 32.52 64.51 42.68
C SER A 130 33.72 65.46 42.65
N ASP A 131 34.55 65.43 43.69
CA ASP A 131 35.78 66.23 43.80
C ASP A 131 36.81 65.87 42.73
N MET A 132 36.88 64.60 42.35
CA MET A 132 37.76 64.16 41.26
C MET A 132 37.33 64.74 39.92
N TRP A 133 36.03 64.66 39.61
CA TRP A 133 35.49 65.26 38.38
C TRP A 133 35.64 66.78 38.36
N LYS A 134 35.50 67.45 39.51
CA LYS A 134 35.77 68.88 39.62
C LYS A 134 37.20 69.21 39.18
N LYS A 135 38.20 68.50 39.73
CA LYS A 135 39.61 68.67 39.33
C LYS A 135 39.84 68.42 37.83
N VAL A 136 39.26 67.34 37.29
CA VAL A 136 39.39 66.99 35.87
C VAL A 136 38.79 68.08 34.98
N ILE A 137 37.60 68.55 35.30
CA ILE A 137 36.89 69.58 34.54
C ILE A 137 37.61 70.93 34.64
N ASP A 138 38.15 71.28 35.81
CA ASP A 138 38.94 72.51 35.99
C ASP A 138 40.21 72.48 35.12
N ILE A 139 40.89 71.32 35.01
CA ILE A 139 42.04 71.14 34.11
C ILE A 139 41.64 71.33 32.64
N LEU A 140 40.51 70.76 32.22
CA LEU A 140 40.02 70.90 30.85
C LEU A 140 39.57 72.35 30.57
N ALA A 141 38.92 73.01 31.53
CA ALA A 141 38.47 74.39 31.41
C ALA A 141 39.65 75.36 31.28
N LEU A 142 40.72 75.18 32.08
CA LEU A 142 41.96 75.96 31.96
C LEU A 142 42.62 75.87 30.57
N ARG A 143 42.35 74.78 29.83
CA ARG A 143 42.87 74.55 28.48
C ARG A 143 41.88 74.92 27.37
N ASN A 144 40.75 75.56 27.68
CA ASN A 144 39.66 75.84 26.75
C ASN A 144 39.11 74.58 26.05
N GLN A 145 39.11 73.44 26.76
CA GLN A 145 38.64 72.14 26.25
C GLN A 145 37.25 71.76 26.79
N VAL A 146 36.53 72.72 27.37
CA VAL A 146 35.14 72.59 27.81
C VAL A 146 34.30 73.58 27.02
N GLY A 147 33.37 73.08 26.20
CA GLY A 147 32.53 73.88 25.32
C GLY A 147 31.14 73.28 25.15
N SER A 148 30.27 73.99 24.42
CA SER A 148 28.88 73.58 24.17
C SER A 148 28.68 72.75 22.90
N GLY A 149 29.69 72.66 22.03
CA GLY A 149 29.61 71.91 20.78
C GLY A 149 30.88 71.13 20.44
N PHE A 150 30.79 70.37 19.36
CA PHE A 150 31.83 69.47 18.89
C PHE A 150 32.64 70.13 17.75
N PRO A 151 33.94 70.43 17.93
CA PRO A 151 34.73 71.12 16.91
C PRO A 151 35.11 70.20 15.74
N ILE A 152 35.06 70.72 14.52
CA ILE A 152 35.53 70.07 13.28
C ILE A 152 36.36 71.03 12.43
N MET A 153 37.29 70.48 11.63
CA MET A 153 38.19 71.22 10.74
C MET A 153 38.47 70.41 9.48
N CYS A 154 38.43 71.02 8.30
CA CYS A 154 38.76 70.33 7.06
C CYS A 154 40.28 70.24 6.86
N ASP A 155 40.84 69.04 6.75
CA ASP A 155 42.29 68.84 6.56
C ASP A 155 42.84 69.48 5.27
N GLN A 156 42.02 69.55 4.22
CA GLN A 156 42.41 70.17 2.94
C GLN A 156 42.21 71.70 2.94
N HIS A 157 41.40 72.22 3.86
CA HIS A 157 41.04 73.63 3.97
C HIS A 157 41.00 74.03 5.46
N PRO A 158 42.17 74.15 6.14
CA PRO A 158 42.24 74.34 7.59
C PRO A 158 41.54 75.62 8.09
N GLU A 159 41.40 76.63 7.23
CA GLU A 159 40.63 77.85 7.47
C GLU A 159 39.14 77.58 7.75
N ASN A 160 38.62 76.42 7.34
CA ASN A 160 37.23 76.04 7.54
C ASN A 160 37.05 75.22 8.82
N THR A 161 37.06 75.91 9.96
CA THR A 161 36.80 75.34 11.29
C THR A 161 35.38 75.66 11.75
N ASN A 162 34.63 74.66 12.23
CA ASN A 162 33.25 74.81 12.66
C ASN A 162 33.00 74.13 14.00
N GLU A 163 32.19 74.75 14.87
CA GLU A 163 31.69 74.13 16.10
C GLU A 163 30.27 73.57 15.88
N ILE A 164 30.09 72.27 16.13
CA ILE A 164 28.84 71.54 15.93
C ILE A 164 28.04 71.51 17.24
N THR A 165 27.04 72.39 17.35
CA THR A 165 26.15 72.48 18.51
C THR A 165 24.88 71.63 18.36
N TYR A 166 24.53 71.20 17.15
CA TYR A 166 23.41 70.29 16.88
C TYR A 166 23.73 69.33 15.71
N PRO A 167 23.15 68.11 15.67
CA PRO A 167 23.56 67.06 14.72
C PRO A 167 23.46 67.43 13.24
N ARG A 168 22.39 68.09 12.80
CA ARG A 168 22.15 68.41 11.38
C ARG A 168 23.22 69.32 10.78
N LYS A 169 23.91 70.10 11.61
CA LYS A 169 24.99 70.99 11.17
C LYS A 169 26.12 70.24 10.46
N PHE A 170 26.36 68.95 10.78
CA PHE A 170 27.33 68.13 10.05
C PHE A 170 27.01 68.04 8.54
N GLU A 171 25.74 67.91 8.16
CA GLU A 171 25.32 67.85 6.76
C GLU A 171 25.39 69.22 6.09
N GLU A 172 25.16 70.29 6.86
CA GLU A 172 25.17 71.66 6.39
C GLU A 172 26.58 72.16 6.06
N VAL A 173 27.59 71.81 6.87
CA VAL A 173 28.96 72.35 6.70
C VAL A 173 30.01 71.33 6.24
N SER A 174 29.78 70.04 6.47
CA SER A 174 30.72 68.95 6.14
C SER A 174 30.00 67.72 5.54
N PRO A 175 29.17 67.89 4.47
CA PRO A 175 28.29 66.84 3.95
C PRO A 175 29.00 65.58 3.46
N ASP A 176 30.23 65.71 2.94
CA ASP A 176 31.03 64.60 2.38
C ASP A 176 32.32 64.34 3.21
N GLY A 177 32.42 64.93 4.41
CA GLY A 177 33.54 64.72 5.34
C GLY A 177 34.65 65.78 5.31
N GLY A 178 34.75 66.55 4.21
CA GLY A 178 35.54 67.78 4.12
C GLY A 178 34.66 69.03 4.23
N CYS A 179 34.88 70.03 3.39
CA CYS A 179 34.13 71.30 3.39
C CYS A 179 33.14 71.43 2.21
N LEU A 180 32.47 72.58 2.10
CA LEU A 180 31.47 72.84 1.06
C LEU A 180 32.02 73.17 -0.34
N LEU A 181 33.33 73.34 -0.48
CA LEU A 181 33.98 73.63 -1.76
C LEU A 181 33.88 72.42 -2.71
N PRO A 182 33.77 72.61 -4.04
CA PRO A 182 33.74 71.50 -5.00
C PRO A 182 35.07 70.74 -5.02
N CYS A 183 35.05 69.44 -5.27
CA CYS A 183 36.29 68.65 -5.28
C CYS A 183 37.22 68.98 -6.47
N GLY A 184 36.66 69.17 -7.67
CA GLY A 184 37.40 69.68 -8.84
C GLY A 184 38.31 68.67 -9.57
N LYS A 185 38.49 67.43 -9.08
CA LYS A 185 39.32 66.40 -9.75
C LYS A 185 38.61 65.70 -10.91
N ALA A 186 39.36 65.33 -11.95
CA ALA A 186 38.85 64.57 -13.11
C ALA A 186 38.85 63.05 -12.84
N LEU A 187 37.77 62.38 -13.21
CA LEU A 187 37.63 60.91 -13.18
C LEU A 187 38.32 60.27 -14.38
N ASN A 188 38.59 58.96 -14.30
CA ASN A 188 39.24 58.18 -15.38
C ASN A 188 38.48 58.22 -16.73
N CYS A 189 37.18 58.51 -16.73
CA CYS A 189 36.39 58.68 -17.95
C CYS A 189 36.45 60.10 -18.55
N GLY A 190 37.29 60.98 -18.00
CA GLY A 190 37.44 62.39 -18.41
C GLY A 190 36.41 63.36 -17.82
N HIS A 191 35.38 62.86 -17.12
CA HIS A 191 34.37 63.70 -16.48
C HIS A 191 34.83 64.21 -15.09
N ILE A 192 34.40 65.41 -14.69
CA ILE A 192 34.73 66.01 -13.39
C ILE A 192 33.95 65.31 -12.26
N CYS A 193 34.59 65.16 -11.09
CA CYS A 193 33.98 64.63 -9.87
C CYS A 193 32.71 65.41 -9.49
N PRO A 194 31.56 64.73 -9.27
CA PRO A 194 30.31 65.39 -8.90
C PRO A 194 30.22 65.76 -7.40
N HIS A 195 31.19 65.40 -6.57
CA HIS A 195 31.15 65.59 -5.10
C HIS A 195 31.82 66.88 -4.62
N LYS A 196 31.47 67.29 -3.39
CA LYS A 196 32.16 68.37 -2.65
C LYS A 196 33.48 67.85 -2.07
N CYS A 197 34.28 68.71 -1.45
CA CYS A 197 35.58 68.35 -0.87
C CYS A 197 35.41 67.16 0.08
N HIS A 198 36.07 66.06 -0.25
CA HIS A 198 35.95 64.79 0.44
C HIS A 198 37.34 64.15 0.57
N PRO A 199 37.80 63.81 1.79
CA PRO A 199 39.13 63.23 2.02
C PRO A 199 39.14 61.69 1.99
N ASP A 200 37.98 61.05 1.90
CA ASP A 200 37.80 59.59 1.97
C ASP A 200 38.26 58.82 0.72
N ASP A 201 38.36 59.47 -0.44
CA ASP A 201 38.89 58.88 -1.69
C ASP A 201 39.81 59.87 -2.45
N PRO A 202 41.08 60.04 -2.01
CA PRO A 202 42.00 61.00 -2.61
C PRO A 202 42.28 60.77 -4.10
N ASN A 203 42.16 59.53 -4.58
CA ASN A 203 42.47 59.13 -5.95
C ASN A 203 41.22 58.96 -6.83
N HIS A 204 40.02 59.15 -6.28
CA HIS A 204 38.75 59.09 -7.01
C HIS A 204 38.51 57.77 -7.75
N ILE A 205 39.10 56.68 -7.23
CA ILE A 205 39.01 55.35 -7.84
C ILE A 205 37.59 54.80 -7.70
N SER A 206 36.91 55.16 -6.60
CA SER A 206 35.61 54.59 -6.25
C SER A 206 34.42 55.43 -6.73
N ILE A 207 34.67 56.57 -7.39
CA ILE A 207 33.63 57.49 -7.84
C ILE A 207 33.15 57.08 -9.24
N LYS A 208 31.87 56.73 -9.34
CA LYS A 208 31.25 56.33 -10.61
C LYS A 208 30.71 57.54 -11.36
N CYS A 209 30.99 57.59 -12.67
CA CYS A 209 30.45 58.62 -13.54
C CYS A 209 28.97 58.37 -13.88
N THR A 210 28.13 59.39 -13.72
CA THR A 210 26.68 59.32 -13.98
C THR A 210 26.25 59.99 -15.30
N LYS A 211 27.19 60.57 -16.06
CA LYS A 211 26.93 61.17 -17.38
C LYS A 211 26.55 60.10 -18.42
N PRO A 212 25.81 60.46 -19.49
CA PRO A 212 25.46 59.51 -20.56
C PRO A 212 26.71 58.87 -21.18
N CYS A 213 26.61 57.58 -21.54
CA CYS A 213 27.72 56.86 -22.16
C CYS A 213 27.80 57.22 -23.65
N ASN A 214 28.91 57.82 -24.06
CA ASN A 214 29.16 58.14 -25.47
C ASN A 214 29.85 56.99 -26.24
N ARG A 215 29.78 55.74 -25.74
CA ARG A 215 30.44 54.57 -26.36
C ARG A 215 29.47 53.85 -27.31
N LEU A 216 30.00 53.29 -28.40
CA LEU A 216 29.30 52.33 -29.27
C LEU A 216 29.58 50.89 -28.80
N LEU A 217 28.57 50.01 -28.85
CA LEU A 217 28.73 48.60 -28.51
C LEU A 217 29.54 47.87 -29.60
N LYS A 218 30.61 47.18 -29.22
CA LYS A 218 31.62 46.63 -30.16
C LYS A 218 31.06 45.62 -31.19
N GLU A 219 30.06 44.83 -30.82
CA GLU A 219 29.56 43.72 -31.65
C GLU A 219 28.51 44.14 -32.69
N CYS A 220 27.75 45.20 -32.41
CA CYS A 220 26.63 45.64 -33.27
C CYS A 220 26.68 47.14 -33.62
N PHE A 221 27.69 47.85 -33.13
CA PHE A 221 27.94 49.28 -33.35
C PHE A 221 26.78 50.22 -33.01
N HIS A 222 25.77 49.75 -32.28
CA HIS A 222 24.66 50.59 -31.82
C HIS A 222 25.08 51.51 -30.65
N PRO A 223 24.46 52.70 -30.53
CA PRO A 223 24.71 53.62 -29.43
C PRO A 223 24.36 53.01 -28.06
N CYS A 224 25.23 53.17 -27.07
CA CYS A 224 24.92 52.77 -25.71
C CYS A 224 23.89 53.72 -25.09
N THR A 225 22.79 53.17 -24.59
CA THR A 225 21.74 53.94 -23.90
C THR A 225 21.98 54.05 -22.39
N ARG A 226 23.08 53.50 -21.87
CA ARG A 226 23.41 53.45 -20.42
C ARG A 226 24.30 54.62 -19.97
N LYS A 227 24.56 54.72 -18.66
CA LYS A 227 25.45 55.73 -18.07
C LYS A 227 26.93 55.33 -18.23
N CYS A 228 27.83 56.30 -18.31
CA CYS A 228 29.25 56.10 -18.58
C CYS A 228 29.98 55.24 -17.54
N GLY A 229 29.59 55.35 -16.27
CA GLY A 229 30.12 54.54 -15.17
C GLY A 229 29.54 53.12 -15.08
N GLU A 230 28.59 52.78 -15.95
CA GLU A 230 27.99 51.44 -16.03
C GLU A 230 28.60 50.64 -17.18
N ASN A 231 28.60 49.31 -17.05
CA ASN A 231 28.99 48.45 -18.16
C ASN A 231 27.91 48.51 -19.25
N CYS A 232 28.31 48.76 -20.50
CA CYS A 232 27.40 49.02 -21.61
C CYS A 232 26.50 47.83 -21.93
N GLY A 233 26.92 46.60 -21.58
CA GLY A 233 26.07 45.40 -21.58
C GLY A 233 25.53 45.02 -22.95
N GLU A 234 24.42 44.27 -22.93
CA GLU A 234 23.74 43.75 -24.11
C GLU A 234 22.98 44.82 -24.89
N CYS A 235 22.90 44.64 -26.20
CA CYS A 235 22.26 45.59 -27.09
C CYS A 235 20.73 45.45 -27.07
N LEU A 236 20.05 46.50 -26.61
CA LEU A 236 18.58 46.61 -26.58
C LEU A 236 18.00 47.29 -27.84
N PHE A 237 18.79 47.44 -28.90
CA PHE A 237 18.33 48.11 -30.12
C PHE A 237 17.26 47.25 -30.83
N PRO A 238 16.09 47.82 -31.19
CA PRO A 238 15.01 47.07 -31.84
C PRO A 238 15.42 46.67 -33.28
N ILE A 239 15.18 45.41 -33.65
CA ILE A 239 15.54 44.85 -34.98
C ILE A 239 14.34 44.26 -35.75
N GLY A 240 13.12 44.30 -35.19
CA GLY A 240 11.90 43.81 -35.82
C GLY A 240 11.68 42.30 -35.63
N ASP A 241 10.95 41.66 -36.54
CA ASP A 241 10.50 40.28 -36.39
C ASP A 241 11.62 39.24 -36.62
N LEU A 242 11.62 38.16 -35.83
CA LEU A 242 12.65 37.11 -35.85
C LEU A 242 12.03 35.70 -35.95
N LEU A 243 12.47 34.90 -36.93
CA LEU A 243 12.01 33.51 -37.12
C LEU A 243 12.71 32.55 -36.15
N LEU A 244 11.97 31.89 -35.27
CA LEU A 244 12.48 30.91 -34.31
C LEU A 244 12.72 29.53 -34.97
N PRO A 245 13.62 28.68 -34.42
CA PRO A 245 13.89 27.34 -34.97
C PRO A 245 12.68 26.42 -35.08
N CYS A 246 11.64 26.64 -34.26
CA CYS A 246 10.38 25.90 -34.32
C CYS A 246 9.44 26.37 -35.47
N GLY A 247 9.89 27.29 -36.33
CA GLY A 247 9.13 27.82 -37.47
C GLY A 247 8.17 28.97 -37.15
N HIS A 248 8.08 29.39 -35.87
CA HIS A 248 7.21 30.49 -35.44
C HIS A 248 7.96 31.84 -35.38
N VAL A 249 7.25 32.95 -35.57
CA VAL A 249 7.84 34.31 -35.60
C VAL A 249 7.70 35.00 -34.23
N LEU A 250 8.80 35.53 -33.72
CA LEU A 250 8.84 36.44 -32.58
C LEU A 250 8.75 37.88 -33.09
N ILE A 251 7.68 38.58 -32.71
CA ILE A 251 7.42 39.97 -33.10
C ILE A 251 8.24 40.94 -32.22
N ASP A 252 8.73 42.03 -32.79
CA ASP A 252 9.45 43.12 -32.08
C ASP A 252 10.70 42.66 -31.29
N ALA A 253 11.57 41.86 -31.92
CA ALA A 253 12.79 41.41 -31.29
C ALA A 253 13.84 42.53 -31.14
N ILE A 254 14.66 42.43 -30.08
CA ILE A 254 15.83 43.28 -29.83
C ILE A 254 17.12 42.61 -30.28
N CYS A 255 18.13 43.40 -30.64
CA CYS A 255 19.39 42.95 -31.24
C CYS A 255 20.07 41.80 -30.48
N PHE A 256 20.08 41.85 -29.14
CA PHE A 256 20.62 40.76 -28.31
C PHE A 256 19.90 39.42 -28.51
N GLN A 257 18.59 39.41 -28.74
CA GLN A 257 17.80 38.17 -28.92
C GLN A 257 18.22 37.38 -30.16
N LYS A 258 18.77 38.04 -31.19
CA LYS A 258 19.36 37.37 -32.35
C LYS A 258 20.51 36.44 -31.97
N SER A 259 21.26 36.77 -30.93
CA SER A 259 22.40 35.98 -30.45
C SER A 259 22.01 34.77 -29.59
N ILE A 260 20.76 34.71 -29.13
CA ILE A 260 20.24 33.65 -28.25
C ILE A 260 18.99 32.96 -28.84
N ILE A 261 18.84 32.99 -30.17
CA ILE A 261 17.64 32.54 -30.87
C ILE A 261 17.23 31.11 -30.51
N ASP A 262 18.20 30.22 -30.31
CA ASP A 262 17.99 28.81 -29.94
C ASP A 262 17.49 28.61 -28.50
N LYS A 263 17.59 29.64 -27.65
CA LYS A 263 17.17 29.58 -26.24
C LYS A 263 15.80 30.23 -26.01
N ILE A 264 15.18 30.80 -27.03
CA ILE A 264 13.90 31.50 -26.91
C ILE A 264 12.76 30.47 -26.84
N LYS A 265 11.97 30.53 -25.76
CA LYS A 265 10.80 29.67 -25.57
C LYS A 265 9.62 30.18 -26.39
N CYS A 266 9.24 29.45 -27.43
CA CYS A 266 8.08 29.78 -28.26
C CYS A 266 6.76 29.59 -27.50
N ARG A 267 5.91 30.63 -27.47
CA ARG A 267 4.61 30.64 -26.78
C ARG A 267 3.41 30.43 -27.70
N THR A 268 3.63 30.19 -28.99
CA THR A 268 2.55 29.88 -29.93
C THR A 268 1.85 28.59 -29.51
N MET A 269 0.51 28.62 -29.46
CA MET A 269 -0.30 27.45 -29.12
C MET A 269 -0.34 26.49 -30.30
N VAL A 270 -0.03 25.22 -30.06
CA VAL A 270 -0.03 24.15 -31.08
C VAL A 270 -0.71 22.90 -30.52
N ASP A 271 -1.35 22.13 -31.39
CA ASP A 271 -1.90 20.82 -31.03
C ASP A 271 -0.80 19.76 -31.06
N LYS A 272 -0.58 19.07 -29.94
CA LYS A 272 0.36 17.96 -29.81
C LYS A 272 -0.37 16.68 -29.45
N MET A 273 0.02 15.57 -30.08
CA MET A 273 -0.48 14.24 -29.74
C MET A 273 0.13 13.78 -28.41
N LEU A 274 -0.69 13.23 -27.51
CA LEU A 274 -0.22 12.64 -26.27
C LEU A 274 0.57 11.34 -26.58
N PRO A 275 1.68 11.04 -25.89
CA PRO A 275 2.51 9.87 -26.21
C PRO A 275 1.85 8.53 -25.87
N ASN A 276 0.91 8.53 -24.91
CA ASN A 276 0.28 7.31 -24.39
C ASN A 276 -1.16 7.10 -24.89
N CYS A 277 -1.65 7.90 -25.84
CA CYS A 277 -2.95 7.71 -26.48
C CYS A 277 -3.07 8.45 -27.83
N GLU A 278 -4.14 8.21 -28.58
CA GLU A 278 -4.42 8.87 -29.87
C GLU A 278 -5.09 10.25 -29.74
N HIS A 279 -5.07 10.86 -28.55
CA HIS A 279 -5.72 12.15 -28.32
C HIS A 279 -4.71 13.30 -28.37
N SER A 280 -5.15 14.47 -28.83
CA SER A 280 -4.35 15.70 -28.89
C SER A 280 -4.68 16.65 -27.74
N VAL A 281 -3.71 17.49 -27.38
CA VAL A 281 -3.86 18.60 -26.42
C VAL A 281 -3.23 19.86 -26.99
N THR A 282 -3.90 21.00 -26.81
CA THR A 282 -3.40 22.31 -27.23
C THR A 282 -2.51 22.91 -26.15
N VAL A 283 -1.21 23.07 -26.45
CA VAL A 283 -0.21 23.60 -25.51
C VAL A 283 0.76 24.56 -26.20
N GLU A 284 1.46 25.40 -25.43
CA GLU A 284 2.53 26.25 -25.98
C GLU A 284 3.63 25.37 -26.62
N CYS A 285 4.13 25.78 -27.79
CA CYS A 285 5.08 25.02 -28.62
C CYS A 285 6.30 24.48 -27.85
N HIS A 286 6.84 25.24 -26.89
CA HIS A 286 8.00 24.81 -26.09
C HIS A 286 7.69 23.82 -24.95
N LYS A 287 6.42 23.58 -24.60
CA LYS A 287 6.05 22.69 -23.48
C LYS A 287 6.00 21.22 -23.93
N SER A 288 6.51 20.31 -23.09
CA SER A 288 6.34 18.87 -23.30
C SER A 288 4.92 18.42 -22.91
N VAL A 289 4.46 17.33 -23.52
CA VAL A 289 3.16 16.68 -23.26
C VAL A 289 3.30 15.32 -22.57
N ASP A 290 4.52 14.92 -22.20
CA ASP A 290 4.80 13.59 -21.63
C ASP A 290 4.05 13.32 -20.31
N ASP A 291 3.90 14.36 -19.48
CA ASP A 291 3.24 14.28 -18.17
C ASP A 291 1.79 14.80 -18.18
N VAL A 292 1.24 15.13 -19.35
CA VAL A 292 -0.11 15.71 -19.45
C VAL A 292 -1.15 14.57 -19.43
N PRO A 293 -2.04 14.50 -18.42
CA PRO A 293 -3.05 13.45 -18.34
C PRO A 293 -4.10 13.65 -19.44
N CYS A 294 -4.46 12.57 -20.12
CA CYS A 294 -5.53 12.59 -21.11
C CYS A 294 -6.88 12.85 -20.43
N GLN A 295 -7.59 13.90 -20.87
CA GLN A 295 -8.93 14.25 -20.36
C GLN A 295 -10.07 13.65 -21.20
N SER A 296 -9.77 13.07 -22.36
CA SER A 296 -10.76 12.39 -23.20
C SER A 296 -11.37 11.22 -22.45
N ILE A 297 -12.68 11.03 -22.58
CA ILE A 297 -13.39 9.89 -21.98
C ILE A 297 -12.98 8.62 -22.74
N CYS A 298 -12.96 7.49 -22.03
CA CYS A 298 -12.66 6.19 -22.60
C CYS A 298 -13.87 5.70 -23.42
N ASP A 299 -13.70 5.58 -24.73
CA ASP A 299 -14.77 5.13 -25.64
C ASP A 299 -14.99 3.60 -25.63
N GLN A 300 -14.31 2.88 -24.74
CA GLN A 300 -14.42 1.43 -24.63
C GLN A 300 -15.62 1.03 -23.77
N LEU A 301 -16.31 -0.03 -24.20
CA LEU A 301 -17.27 -0.73 -23.36
C LEU A 301 -16.52 -1.51 -22.28
N ASN A 302 -17.08 -1.52 -21.07
CA ASN A 302 -16.54 -2.39 -20.04
C ASN A 302 -16.65 -3.86 -20.50
N PRO A 303 -15.56 -4.64 -20.57
CA PRO A 303 -15.63 -6.03 -21.04
C PRO A 303 -16.53 -6.94 -20.17
N GLU A 304 -16.81 -6.49 -18.95
CA GLU A 304 -17.57 -7.20 -17.93
C GLU A 304 -19.05 -6.80 -17.92
N CYS A 305 -19.40 -5.66 -18.54
CA CYS A 305 -20.79 -5.23 -18.64
C CYS A 305 -20.99 -4.28 -19.82
N ASP A 306 -22.16 -4.31 -20.42
CA ASP A 306 -22.51 -3.51 -21.60
C ASP A 306 -22.61 -1.98 -21.40
N HIS A 307 -22.08 -1.45 -20.28
CA HIS A 307 -21.97 -0.03 -19.98
C HIS A 307 -20.68 0.58 -20.55
N MET A 308 -20.79 1.79 -21.09
CA MET A 308 -19.65 2.59 -21.52
C MET A 308 -18.77 3.00 -20.34
N CYS A 309 -17.46 3.07 -20.55
CA CYS A 309 -16.54 3.56 -19.53
C CYS A 309 -16.66 5.09 -19.41
N GLU A 310 -17.04 5.58 -18.23
CA GLU A 310 -17.16 7.02 -17.96
C GLU A 310 -15.86 7.64 -17.43
N LYS A 311 -14.75 6.91 -17.52
CA LYS A 311 -13.44 7.37 -17.03
C LYS A 311 -12.60 7.97 -18.15
N SER A 312 -11.63 8.79 -17.77
CA SER A 312 -10.61 9.30 -18.68
C SER A 312 -9.84 8.16 -19.35
N CYS A 313 -9.34 8.40 -20.56
CA CYS A 313 -8.59 7.45 -21.36
C CYS A 313 -7.47 6.79 -20.55
N HIS A 314 -7.43 5.47 -20.57
CA HIS A 314 -6.50 4.65 -19.78
C HIS A 314 -5.92 3.53 -20.65
N LYS A 315 -5.59 3.82 -21.92
CA LYS A 315 -5.38 2.86 -23.05
C LYS A 315 -4.44 1.67 -22.81
N ASP A 316 -3.65 1.64 -21.71
CA ASP A 316 -2.78 0.52 -21.31
C ASP A 316 -3.20 -0.20 -20.01
N LYS A 317 -4.36 0.14 -19.44
CA LYS A 317 -4.93 -0.46 -18.23
C LYS A 317 -6.36 -0.90 -18.49
N ASP A 318 -6.77 -1.99 -17.85
CA ASP A 318 -8.15 -2.47 -17.87
C ASP A 318 -9.11 -1.36 -17.40
N CYS A 319 -10.31 -1.31 -18.01
CA CYS A 319 -11.35 -0.38 -17.56
C CYS A 319 -11.62 -0.60 -16.06
N PRO A 320 -11.62 0.46 -15.23
CA PRO A 320 -12.00 0.32 -13.83
C PRO A 320 -13.47 -0.13 -13.76
N GLY A 321 -13.72 -1.20 -13.02
CA GLY A 321 -15.02 -1.88 -13.00
C GLY A 321 -16.23 -0.95 -12.88
N CYS A 322 -17.26 -1.23 -13.66
CA CYS A 322 -18.44 -0.38 -13.81
C CYS A 322 -19.21 -0.16 -12.50
N LYS A 323 -19.48 1.10 -12.16
CA LYS A 323 -20.25 1.52 -10.98
C LYS A 323 -21.72 1.81 -11.25
N ASN A 324 -22.16 1.71 -12.50
CA ASN A 324 -23.57 1.92 -12.86
C ASN A 324 -24.47 0.85 -12.23
N THR A 325 -25.76 1.12 -12.15
CA THR A 325 -26.74 0.17 -11.60
C THR A 325 -26.77 -1.11 -12.44
N CYS A 326 -26.79 -2.28 -11.79
CA CYS A 326 -26.86 -3.56 -12.50
C CYS A 326 -28.09 -3.66 -13.42
N ASN A 327 -27.90 -4.22 -14.62
CA ASN A 327 -28.96 -4.39 -15.62
C ASN A 327 -29.89 -5.59 -15.34
N VAL A 328 -29.61 -6.41 -14.32
CA VAL A 328 -30.45 -7.54 -13.94
C VAL A 328 -31.72 -7.02 -13.27
N ASN A 329 -32.81 -7.06 -14.02
CA ASN A 329 -34.13 -6.61 -13.63
C ASN A 329 -35.16 -7.53 -14.28
N CYS A 330 -36.14 -7.98 -13.49
CA CYS A 330 -37.32 -8.68 -13.97
C CYS A 330 -38.53 -8.13 -13.18
N LYS A 331 -39.74 -8.64 -13.45
CA LYS A 331 -40.91 -8.21 -12.69
C LYS A 331 -40.86 -8.62 -11.21
N HIS A 332 -40.13 -9.68 -10.88
CA HIS A 332 -40.00 -10.18 -9.51
C HIS A 332 -38.94 -9.44 -8.70
N SER A 333 -37.81 -9.08 -9.31
CA SER A 333 -36.67 -8.51 -8.59
C SER A 333 -35.85 -7.55 -9.45
N LYS A 334 -35.30 -6.53 -8.79
CA LYS A 334 -34.38 -5.55 -9.37
C LYS A 334 -33.09 -5.50 -8.56
N CYS A 335 -31.97 -5.80 -9.21
CA CYS A 335 -30.67 -5.75 -8.54
C CYS A 335 -30.26 -4.29 -8.23
N ARG A 336 -29.82 -4.05 -6.99
CA ARG A 336 -29.34 -2.74 -6.52
C ARG A 336 -27.81 -2.66 -6.36
N LYS A 337 -27.10 -3.75 -6.65
CA LYS A 337 -25.63 -3.79 -6.55
C LYS A 337 -24.99 -3.04 -7.74
N PRO A 338 -23.75 -2.55 -7.60
CA PRO A 338 -22.96 -2.04 -8.72
C PRO A 338 -22.84 -3.08 -9.83
N CYS A 339 -22.83 -2.65 -11.09
CA CYS A 339 -22.83 -3.56 -12.23
C CYS A 339 -21.61 -4.49 -12.25
N SER A 340 -20.45 -4.04 -11.79
CA SER A 340 -19.24 -4.86 -11.65
C SER A 340 -19.38 -6.02 -10.65
N HIS A 341 -20.37 -5.97 -9.74
CA HIS A 341 -20.57 -7.04 -8.78
C HIS A 341 -21.47 -8.13 -9.36
N PRO A 342 -21.05 -9.41 -9.31
CA PRO A 342 -21.90 -10.52 -9.77
C PRO A 342 -23.16 -10.61 -8.91
N CYS A 343 -24.31 -10.79 -9.53
CA CYS A 343 -25.58 -10.95 -8.84
C CYS A 343 -26.35 -12.16 -9.34
N SER A 344 -27.03 -12.85 -8.42
CA SER A 344 -27.87 -13.99 -8.75
C SER A 344 -29.01 -13.58 -9.69
N VAL A 345 -29.32 -14.47 -10.63
CA VAL A 345 -30.50 -14.32 -11.48
C VAL A 345 -31.76 -14.78 -10.73
N CYS A 346 -32.93 -14.38 -11.20
CA CYS A 346 -34.20 -14.67 -10.54
C CYS A 346 -34.54 -16.17 -10.58
N ALA A 347 -34.90 -16.75 -9.43
CA ALA A 347 -35.32 -18.15 -9.30
C ALA A 347 -36.86 -18.33 -9.21
N GLU A 348 -37.62 -17.25 -9.26
CA GLU A 348 -39.10 -17.29 -9.26
C GLU A 348 -39.65 -17.86 -10.57
N GLU A 349 -40.90 -18.31 -10.58
CA GLU A 349 -41.58 -18.81 -11.78
C GLU A 349 -41.64 -17.75 -12.90
N CYS A 350 -41.45 -18.17 -14.15
CA CYS A 350 -41.51 -17.24 -15.28
C CYS A 350 -42.96 -16.83 -15.58
N ASP A 351 -43.20 -15.52 -15.72
CA ASP A 351 -44.52 -14.95 -15.95
C ASP A 351 -44.96 -14.95 -17.42
N TRP A 352 -44.19 -15.59 -18.31
CA TRP A 352 -44.50 -15.60 -19.74
C TRP A 352 -45.60 -16.60 -20.08
N SER A 353 -46.80 -16.07 -20.33
CA SER A 353 -48.00 -16.84 -20.67
C SER A 353 -48.90 -16.10 -21.67
N CYS A 354 -49.69 -16.86 -22.43
CA CYS A 354 -50.80 -16.34 -23.25
C CYS A 354 -51.79 -17.47 -23.55
N ASN A 355 -53.01 -17.15 -23.96
CA ASN A 355 -54.06 -18.17 -24.20
C ASN A 355 -53.81 -19.06 -25.43
N HIS A 356 -52.83 -18.71 -26.27
CA HIS A 356 -52.54 -19.42 -27.52
C HIS A 356 -51.44 -20.47 -27.41
N ARG A 357 -50.67 -20.49 -26.30
CA ARG A 357 -49.56 -21.43 -26.07
C ARG A 357 -49.41 -21.66 -24.56
N ASP A 358 -48.77 -22.75 -24.13
CA ASP A 358 -48.61 -23.08 -22.71
C ASP A 358 -47.78 -22.06 -21.91
N THR A 359 -47.84 -22.11 -20.59
CA THR A 359 -47.03 -21.24 -19.71
C THR A 359 -45.55 -21.64 -19.74
N CYS A 360 -44.64 -20.68 -19.61
CA CYS A 360 -43.22 -20.99 -19.43
C CYS A 360 -43.00 -21.73 -18.10
N GLU A 361 -42.38 -22.91 -18.12
CA GLU A 361 -42.27 -23.81 -16.96
C GLU A 361 -40.96 -23.67 -16.19
N VAL A 362 -40.00 -22.92 -16.76
CA VAL A 362 -38.71 -22.67 -16.14
C VAL A 362 -38.71 -21.41 -15.28
N SER A 363 -37.71 -21.28 -14.41
CA SER A 363 -37.51 -20.08 -13.60
C SER A 363 -37.23 -18.83 -14.45
N CYS A 364 -37.56 -17.67 -13.91
CA CYS A 364 -37.51 -16.39 -14.62
C CYS A 364 -36.10 -16.01 -15.07
N GLY A 365 -35.05 -16.42 -14.35
CA GLY A 365 -33.66 -16.10 -14.64
C GLY A 365 -32.97 -16.97 -15.68
N VAL A 366 -33.60 -18.07 -16.13
CA VAL A 366 -33.02 -19.00 -17.10
C VAL A 366 -33.67 -18.87 -18.49
N PRO A 367 -33.03 -19.33 -19.57
CA PRO A 367 -33.59 -19.26 -20.92
C PRO A 367 -34.99 -19.90 -21.01
N CYS A 368 -35.97 -19.13 -21.49
CA CYS A 368 -37.36 -19.59 -21.59
C CYS A 368 -37.46 -20.88 -22.45
N ASN A 369 -38.31 -21.81 -22.01
CA ASN A 369 -38.55 -23.12 -22.65
C ASN A 369 -39.84 -23.17 -23.47
N ARG A 370 -40.42 -22.02 -23.82
CA ARG A 370 -41.66 -21.89 -24.59
C ARG A 370 -41.40 -21.33 -25.99
N LEU A 371 -42.25 -21.70 -26.95
CA LEU A 371 -42.26 -21.14 -28.31
C LEU A 371 -42.89 -19.74 -28.35
N PRO A 372 -42.42 -18.84 -29.25
CA PRO A 372 -43.03 -17.54 -29.46
C PRO A 372 -44.48 -17.61 -29.97
N CYS A 373 -45.26 -16.57 -29.65
CA CYS A 373 -46.61 -16.36 -30.19
C CYS A 373 -46.56 -15.29 -31.29
N ASN A 374 -47.26 -15.50 -32.41
CA ASN A 374 -47.39 -14.52 -33.50
C ASN A 374 -48.79 -13.88 -33.55
N GLU A 375 -49.69 -14.29 -32.65
CA GLU A 375 -51.06 -13.79 -32.60
C GLU A 375 -51.13 -12.34 -32.12
N GLN A 376 -52.09 -11.60 -32.65
CA GLN A 376 -52.37 -10.23 -32.23
C GLN A 376 -52.89 -10.19 -30.79
N CYS A 377 -52.53 -9.15 -30.05
CA CYS A 377 -53.07 -8.91 -28.72
C CYS A 377 -54.55 -8.47 -28.77
N SER A 378 -55.41 -9.16 -28.02
CA SER A 378 -56.85 -8.86 -27.92
C SER A 378 -57.19 -7.73 -26.92
N LYS A 379 -56.19 -7.14 -26.25
CA LYS A 379 -56.40 -6.09 -25.23
C LYS A 379 -56.62 -4.72 -25.87
N LEU A 380 -57.43 -3.88 -25.21
CA LEU A 380 -57.58 -2.47 -25.55
C LEU A 380 -56.52 -1.61 -24.85
N LEU A 381 -55.98 -0.63 -25.57
CA LEU A 381 -55.10 0.40 -25.02
C LEU A 381 -55.90 1.40 -24.17
N LYS A 382 -55.21 2.23 -23.39
CA LYS A 382 -55.86 3.28 -22.57
C LYS A 382 -56.69 4.29 -23.39
N CYS A 383 -56.38 4.47 -24.67
CA CYS A 383 -57.16 5.30 -25.60
C CYS A 383 -58.43 4.61 -26.14
N GLY A 384 -58.72 3.36 -25.74
CA GLY A 384 -59.88 2.59 -26.19
C GLY A 384 -59.70 1.80 -27.48
N HIS A 385 -58.59 2.02 -28.21
CA HIS A 385 -58.30 1.29 -29.46
C HIS A 385 -57.62 -0.06 -29.21
N GLN A 386 -57.79 -0.99 -30.15
CA GLN A 386 -57.18 -2.33 -30.10
C GLN A 386 -55.65 -2.28 -30.20
N CYS A 387 -54.99 -3.13 -29.41
CA CYS A 387 -53.54 -3.29 -29.43
C CYS A 387 -53.08 -4.00 -30.72
N MET A 388 -52.15 -3.40 -31.47
CA MET A 388 -51.50 -4.02 -32.64
C MET A 388 -50.19 -4.76 -32.29
N GLY A 389 -49.93 -4.93 -31.00
CA GLY A 389 -48.79 -5.70 -30.49
C GLY A 389 -49.02 -7.20 -30.47
N ILE A 390 -47.97 -7.92 -30.12
CA ILE A 390 -47.97 -9.39 -30.00
C ILE A 390 -48.63 -9.84 -28.70
N CYS A 391 -49.42 -10.92 -28.75
CA CYS A 391 -50.00 -11.54 -27.57
C CYS A 391 -48.93 -12.13 -26.62
N GLY A 392 -49.08 -11.90 -25.32
CA GLY A 392 -48.11 -12.32 -24.29
C GLY A 392 -47.01 -11.30 -23.98
N GLU A 393 -46.90 -10.22 -24.78
CA GLU A 393 -46.04 -9.08 -24.47
C GLU A 393 -46.78 -8.01 -23.66
N LYS A 394 -46.01 -7.09 -23.06
CA LYS A 394 -46.57 -5.90 -22.43
C LYS A 394 -47.14 -4.98 -23.51
N CYS A 395 -48.44 -4.66 -23.41
CA CYS A 395 -49.07 -3.75 -24.37
C CYS A 395 -48.35 -2.40 -24.40
N PRO A 396 -48.09 -1.84 -25.59
CA PRO A 396 -47.45 -0.54 -25.73
C PRO A 396 -48.32 0.58 -25.15
N SER A 397 -47.71 1.71 -24.81
CA SER A 397 -48.47 2.88 -24.36
C SER A 397 -49.30 3.48 -25.49
N GLN A 398 -50.37 4.22 -25.17
CA GLN A 398 -51.32 4.81 -26.14
C GLN A 398 -50.66 5.70 -27.22
N LYS A 399 -49.45 6.20 -26.99
CA LYS A 399 -48.69 6.98 -27.98
C LYS A 399 -48.31 6.17 -29.23
N TYR A 400 -48.22 4.84 -29.13
CA TYR A 400 -47.98 3.94 -30.27
C TYR A 400 -49.28 3.37 -30.85
N CYS A 401 -50.44 3.92 -30.49
CA CYS A 401 -51.69 3.54 -31.12
C CYS A 401 -51.70 4.05 -32.56
N ILE A 402 -51.99 3.18 -33.52
CA ILE A 402 -52.05 3.54 -34.94
C ILE A 402 -53.00 4.72 -35.25
N ILE A 403 -54.05 4.90 -34.43
CA ILE A 403 -55.03 5.99 -34.58
C ILE A 403 -54.58 7.25 -33.83
N CYS A 404 -53.97 7.12 -32.64
CA CYS A 404 -53.64 8.26 -31.76
C CYS A 404 -52.16 8.68 -31.80
N ALA A 405 -51.32 8.02 -32.58
CA ALA A 405 -49.89 8.32 -32.64
C ALA A 405 -49.64 9.74 -33.16
N SER A 406 -48.67 10.42 -32.54
CA SER A 406 -48.18 11.71 -33.01
C SER A 406 -47.39 11.55 -34.31
N ASP A 407 -47.24 12.64 -35.05
CA ASP A 407 -46.49 12.67 -36.31
C ASP A 407 -45.02 12.25 -36.12
N ASP A 408 -44.42 12.56 -34.96
CA ASP A 408 -43.07 12.10 -34.61
C ASP A 408 -42.94 10.58 -34.62
N ILE A 409 -43.95 9.86 -34.13
CA ILE A 409 -43.94 8.39 -34.11
C ILE A 409 -44.27 7.85 -35.49
N LYS A 410 -45.26 8.45 -36.18
CA LYS A 410 -45.66 8.07 -37.54
C LYS A 410 -44.50 8.14 -38.55
N ASN A 411 -43.66 9.16 -38.44
CA ASN A 411 -42.51 9.36 -39.30
C ASN A 411 -41.27 8.54 -38.91
N SER A 412 -41.31 7.81 -37.78
CA SER A 412 -40.18 6.99 -37.36
C SER A 412 -40.02 5.76 -38.27
N ILE A 413 -38.77 5.41 -38.64
CA ILE A 413 -38.46 4.18 -39.38
C ILE A 413 -38.56 3.00 -38.41
N VAL A 414 -39.39 2.03 -38.74
CA VAL A 414 -39.72 0.88 -37.88
C VAL A 414 -39.41 -0.47 -38.50
N ASP A 415 -39.38 -0.54 -39.83
CA ASP A 415 -38.91 -1.69 -40.56
C ASP A 415 -37.54 -1.35 -41.14
N LEU A 416 -36.50 -2.01 -40.66
CA LEU A 416 -35.13 -1.76 -41.13
C LEU A 416 -34.80 -2.58 -42.38
N ILE A 417 -35.59 -3.58 -42.69
CA ILE A 417 -35.44 -4.44 -43.87
C ILE A 417 -35.98 -3.69 -45.08
N MET A 418 -37.22 -3.21 -44.98
CA MET A 418 -37.92 -2.49 -46.06
C MET A 418 -37.73 -0.96 -45.99
N GLN A 419 -37.09 -0.44 -44.94
CA GLN A 419 -36.89 1.00 -44.69
C GLN A 419 -38.20 1.81 -44.66
N THR A 420 -39.28 1.21 -44.14
CA THR A 420 -40.62 1.84 -44.09
C THR A 420 -40.88 2.53 -42.74
N THR A 421 -41.72 3.57 -42.78
CA THR A 421 -42.10 4.34 -41.59
C THR A 421 -43.27 3.69 -40.84
N PHE A 422 -43.49 4.09 -39.59
CA PHE A 422 -44.60 3.59 -38.78
C PHE A 422 -45.98 3.82 -39.44
N ALA A 423 -46.16 4.90 -40.21
CA ALA A 423 -47.41 5.17 -40.91
C ALA A 423 -47.62 4.28 -42.14
N ASP A 424 -46.54 3.86 -42.79
CA ASP A 424 -46.59 3.11 -44.06
C ASP A 424 -46.69 1.60 -43.85
N VAL A 425 -46.41 1.11 -42.64
CA VAL A 425 -46.54 -0.31 -42.29
C VAL A 425 -48.01 -0.68 -42.08
N ASP A 426 -48.45 -1.74 -42.74
CA ASP A 426 -49.74 -2.37 -42.45
C ASP A 426 -49.67 -3.17 -41.15
N TRP A 427 -50.01 -2.53 -40.03
CA TRP A 427 -50.02 -3.16 -38.72
C TRP A 427 -51.11 -4.22 -38.56
N THR A 428 -52.04 -4.38 -39.50
CA THR A 428 -53.06 -5.45 -39.43
C THR A 428 -52.45 -6.81 -39.75
N THR A 429 -51.47 -6.83 -40.65
CA THR A 429 -50.69 -8.02 -41.00
C THR A 429 -49.42 -8.12 -40.17
N GLU A 430 -48.71 -7.00 -40.01
CA GLU A 430 -47.48 -6.92 -39.24
C GLU A 430 -47.72 -6.84 -37.73
N ARG A 431 -46.66 -7.06 -36.95
CA ARG A 431 -46.74 -7.00 -35.48
C ARG A 431 -45.71 -6.02 -34.94
N MET A 432 -46.15 -5.17 -34.02
CA MET A 432 -45.28 -4.18 -33.40
C MET A 432 -44.61 -4.71 -32.14
N ILE A 433 -43.32 -4.41 -32.00
CA ILE A 433 -42.55 -4.61 -30.76
C ILE A 433 -41.96 -3.26 -30.35
N VAL A 434 -42.26 -2.85 -29.12
CA VAL A 434 -41.74 -1.60 -28.55
C VAL A 434 -40.67 -1.92 -27.52
N LEU A 435 -39.46 -1.45 -27.76
CA LEU A 435 -38.34 -1.60 -26.83
C LEU A 435 -38.46 -0.65 -25.64
N GLU A 436 -37.79 -0.96 -24.53
CA GLU A 436 -37.76 -0.09 -23.35
C GLU A 436 -37.16 1.30 -23.61
N CYS A 437 -36.24 1.41 -24.58
CA CYS A 437 -35.68 2.69 -25.01
C CYS A 437 -36.70 3.58 -25.76
N GLY A 438 -37.92 3.08 -26.01
CA GLY A 438 -38.99 3.81 -26.66
C GLY A 438 -39.00 3.73 -28.20
N HIS A 439 -38.06 3.00 -28.81
CA HIS A 439 -38.08 2.71 -30.24
C HIS A 439 -38.99 1.53 -30.56
N VAL A 440 -39.70 1.61 -31.67
CA VAL A 440 -40.65 0.60 -32.15
C VAL A 440 -40.12 -0.02 -33.44
N PHE A 441 -40.28 -1.32 -33.58
CA PHE A 441 -39.86 -2.07 -34.76
C PHE A 441 -40.91 -3.12 -35.16
N THR A 442 -40.87 -3.54 -36.42
CA THR A 442 -41.59 -4.74 -36.85
C THR A 442 -41.00 -5.98 -36.20
N ALA A 443 -41.84 -6.99 -35.95
CA ALA A 443 -41.41 -8.26 -35.37
C ALA A 443 -40.34 -8.94 -36.24
N GLU A 444 -40.48 -8.87 -37.57
CA GLU A 444 -39.52 -9.43 -38.52
C GLU A 444 -38.13 -8.79 -38.39
N THR A 445 -38.07 -7.46 -38.29
CA THR A 445 -36.80 -6.73 -38.08
C THR A 445 -36.07 -7.22 -36.83
N LEU A 446 -36.79 -7.34 -35.71
CA LEU A 446 -36.16 -7.75 -34.44
C LEU A 446 -35.89 -9.25 -34.38
N ASP A 447 -36.71 -10.10 -34.98
CA ASP A 447 -36.47 -11.55 -35.05
C ASP A 447 -35.15 -11.84 -35.79
N ASN A 448 -34.93 -11.14 -36.92
CA ASN A 448 -33.69 -11.24 -37.68
C ASN A 448 -32.48 -10.70 -36.90
N LEU A 449 -32.64 -9.61 -36.15
CA LEU A 449 -31.58 -9.04 -35.30
C LEU A 449 -31.18 -9.97 -34.14
N MET A 450 -32.16 -10.58 -33.49
CA MET A 450 -31.96 -11.44 -32.32
C MET A 450 -31.39 -12.82 -32.71
N GLY A 451 -31.65 -13.27 -33.94
CA GLY A 451 -31.17 -14.54 -34.46
C GLY A 451 -32.09 -15.71 -34.12
N ASN A 452 -32.02 -16.77 -34.93
CA ASN A 452 -33.00 -17.85 -34.90
C ASN A 452 -32.63 -18.99 -33.93
N VAL A 453 -33.16 -18.93 -32.70
CA VAL A 453 -33.02 -19.98 -31.65
C VAL A 453 -34.20 -20.97 -31.59
N TYR A 454 -35.04 -20.99 -32.63
CA TYR A 454 -36.20 -21.88 -32.74
C TYR A 454 -36.19 -22.60 -34.09
N HIS A 455 -36.88 -23.73 -34.19
CA HIS A 455 -37.17 -24.39 -35.46
C HIS A 455 -38.44 -23.80 -36.06
N MET A 456 -38.41 -23.56 -37.38
CA MET A 456 -39.56 -23.07 -38.15
C MET A 456 -39.89 -24.07 -39.25
N ASP A 457 -41.17 -24.26 -39.52
CA ASP A 457 -41.62 -24.96 -40.73
C ASP A 457 -41.63 -24.03 -41.96
N ALA A 458 -41.94 -24.59 -43.13
CA ALA A 458 -42.03 -23.85 -44.38
C ALA A 458 -43.20 -22.83 -44.43
N LEU A 459 -44.13 -22.90 -43.47
CA LEU A 459 -45.28 -22.01 -43.34
C LEU A 459 -45.02 -20.86 -42.34
N GLY A 460 -43.83 -20.79 -41.75
CA GLY A 460 -43.44 -19.75 -40.79
C GLY A 460 -43.87 -20.00 -39.35
N ASN A 461 -44.34 -21.21 -39.02
CA ASN A 461 -44.72 -21.57 -37.66
C ASN A 461 -43.54 -22.14 -36.86
N TRP A 462 -43.48 -21.78 -35.58
CA TRP A 462 -42.51 -22.33 -34.64
C TRP A 462 -42.86 -23.78 -34.29
N THR A 463 -41.95 -24.72 -34.61
CA THR A 463 -42.14 -26.17 -34.40
C THR A 463 -41.35 -26.73 -33.22
N GLY A 464 -40.31 -26.03 -32.77
CA GLY A 464 -39.46 -26.53 -31.70
C GLY A 464 -38.37 -25.56 -31.27
N ILE A 465 -37.62 -25.94 -30.24
CA ILE A 465 -36.57 -25.11 -29.64
C ILE A 465 -35.21 -25.60 -30.12
N LYS A 466 -34.32 -24.70 -30.54
CA LYS A 466 -32.93 -25.06 -30.85
C LYS A 466 -32.08 -25.08 -29.57
N PRO A 467 -31.10 -26.01 -29.46
CA PRO A 467 -30.06 -25.92 -28.45
C PRO A 467 -29.30 -24.59 -28.62
N ILE A 468 -29.14 -23.83 -27.54
CA ILE A 468 -28.33 -22.61 -27.61
C ILE A 468 -26.85 -23.02 -27.54
N THR A 469 -26.02 -22.44 -28.40
CA THR A 469 -24.59 -22.74 -28.48
C THR A 469 -23.89 -22.50 -27.13
N GLU A 470 -22.80 -23.25 -26.88
CA GLU A 470 -21.96 -23.09 -25.67
C GLU A 470 -21.17 -21.77 -25.67
N GLN A 471 -21.12 -21.06 -26.79
CA GLN A 471 -20.41 -19.79 -26.89
C GLN A 471 -21.15 -18.69 -26.12
N PRO A 472 -20.42 -17.80 -25.41
CA PRO A 472 -21.01 -16.65 -24.74
C PRO A 472 -21.75 -15.78 -25.75
N GLY A 473 -23.04 -15.52 -25.50
CA GLY A 473 -23.84 -14.63 -26.34
C GLY A 473 -23.67 -13.16 -25.93
N GLU A 474 -23.64 -12.25 -26.89
CA GLU A 474 -23.69 -10.80 -26.64
C GLU A 474 -25.13 -10.27 -26.68
N LEU A 475 -25.49 -9.41 -25.71
CA LEU A 475 -26.79 -8.74 -25.71
C LEU A 475 -26.91 -7.83 -26.93
N LYS A 476 -27.92 -8.09 -27.76
CA LYS A 476 -28.23 -7.25 -28.93
C LYS A 476 -28.70 -5.86 -28.49
N ARG A 477 -28.45 -4.87 -29.35
CA ARG A 477 -28.70 -3.45 -29.06
C ARG A 477 -29.74 -2.90 -30.03
N CYS A 478 -30.49 -1.91 -29.55
CA CYS A 478 -31.41 -1.16 -30.38
C CYS A 478 -30.66 -0.50 -31.55
N PRO A 479 -31.11 -0.67 -32.81
CA PRO A 479 -30.48 -0.06 -33.97
C PRO A 479 -30.40 1.47 -33.92
N ASN A 480 -31.42 2.13 -33.34
CA ASN A 480 -31.51 3.60 -33.37
C ASN A 480 -30.69 4.27 -32.26
N CYS A 481 -30.66 3.70 -31.05
CA CYS A 481 -30.04 4.36 -29.88
C CYS A 481 -28.98 3.52 -29.17
N ARG A 482 -28.66 2.32 -29.68
CA ARG A 482 -27.68 1.38 -29.11
C ARG A 482 -27.94 0.92 -27.66
N SER A 483 -29.11 1.23 -27.11
CA SER A 483 -29.57 0.73 -25.82
C SER A 483 -29.73 -0.79 -25.85
N PRO A 484 -29.28 -1.54 -24.82
CA PRO A 484 -29.45 -3.00 -24.77
C PRO A 484 -30.92 -3.42 -24.87
N ILE A 485 -31.21 -4.43 -25.69
CA ILE A 485 -32.55 -5.02 -25.82
C ILE A 485 -32.79 -5.93 -24.62
N LYS A 486 -33.79 -5.59 -23.79
CA LYS A 486 -34.15 -6.32 -22.57
C LYS A 486 -35.66 -6.31 -22.34
N ASN A 487 -36.14 -7.21 -21.48
CA ASN A 487 -37.53 -7.29 -21.02
C ASN A 487 -38.59 -7.49 -22.11
N ILE A 488 -38.22 -8.15 -23.21
CA ILE A 488 -39.15 -8.63 -24.25
C ILE A 488 -39.26 -10.16 -24.10
N GLN A 489 -40.47 -10.67 -23.88
CA GLN A 489 -40.65 -12.08 -23.49
C GLN A 489 -40.35 -13.04 -24.65
N ARG A 490 -40.73 -12.67 -25.89
CA ARG A 490 -40.42 -13.34 -27.17
C ARG A 490 -38.94 -13.69 -27.31
N TYR A 491 -38.08 -12.78 -26.86
CA TYR A 491 -36.63 -12.92 -26.94
C TYR A 491 -36.00 -13.37 -25.61
N GLY A 492 -36.82 -13.73 -24.61
CA GLY A 492 -36.40 -14.10 -23.27
C GLY A 492 -35.39 -15.26 -23.26
N ARG A 493 -35.48 -16.18 -24.22
CA ARG A 493 -34.50 -17.29 -24.35
C ARG A 493 -33.07 -16.78 -24.60
N ILE A 494 -32.87 -15.86 -25.54
CA ILE A 494 -31.55 -15.28 -25.86
C ILE A 494 -31.12 -14.28 -24.77
N ILE A 495 -32.02 -13.37 -24.40
CA ILE A 495 -31.72 -12.30 -23.45
C ILE A 495 -31.30 -12.89 -22.10
N LYS A 496 -32.06 -13.86 -21.56
CA LYS A 496 -31.76 -14.47 -20.25
C LYS A 496 -30.48 -15.29 -20.29
N LYS A 497 -30.16 -15.97 -21.40
CA LYS A 497 -28.84 -16.62 -21.59
C LYS A 497 -27.71 -15.59 -21.51
N CYS A 498 -27.76 -14.51 -22.29
CA CYS A 498 -26.69 -13.50 -22.28
C CYS A 498 -26.54 -12.83 -20.91
N VAL A 499 -27.65 -12.58 -20.21
CA VAL A 499 -27.63 -12.08 -18.83
C VAL A 499 -26.93 -13.08 -17.91
N LEU A 500 -27.27 -14.37 -17.99
CA LEU A 500 -26.66 -15.43 -17.17
C LEU A 500 -25.16 -15.57 -17.44
N ASP A 501 -24.76 -15.65 -18.71
CA ASP A 501 -23.36 -15.74 -19.14
C ASP A 501 -22.55 -14.55 -18.64
N THR A 502 -23.12 -13.34 -18.71
CA THR A 502 -22.51 -12.11 -18.20
C THR A 502 -22.30 -12.17 -16.69
N GLN A 503 -23.30 -12.62 -15.91
CA GLN A 503 -23.15 -12.75 -14.46
C GLN A 503 -22.11 -13.80 -14.07
N ASN A 504 -22.06 -14.93 -14.80
CA ASN A 504 -21.07 -15.98 -14.59
C ASN A 504 -19.65 -15.50 -14.93
N LYS A 505 -19.50 -14.72 -16.01
CA LYS A 505 -18.21 -14.09 -16.37
C LYS A 505 -17.72 -13.15 -15.28
N LYS A 506 -18.58 -12.24 -14.79
CA LYS A 506 -18.27 -11.34 -13.66
C LYS A 506 -17.87 -12.09 -12.41
N PHE A 507 -18.58 -13.18 -12.10
CA PHE A 507 -18.28 -14.03 -10.96
C PHE A 507 -16.89 -14.65 -11.08
N LEU A 508 -16.58 -15.26 -12.23
CA LEU A 508 -15.28 -15.85 -12.52
C LEU A 508 -14.15 -14.81 -12.42
N GLN A 509 -14.31 -13.65 -13.05
CA GLN A 509 -13.28 -12.61 -13.07
C GLN A 509 -13.00 -12.06 -11.68
N LYS A 510 -14.04 -11.71 -10.91
CA LYS A 510 -13.92 -11.20 -9.54
C LYS A 510 -13.10 -12.15 -8.67
N TYR A 511 -13.47 -13.43 -8.61
CA TYR A 511 -12.82 -14.38 -7.71
C TYR A 511 -11.44 -14.81 -8.21
N ASN A 512 -11.22 -14.94 -9.53
CA ASN A 512 -9.87 -15.17 -10.06
C ASN A 512 -8.93 -13.99 -9.72
N HIS A 513 -9.40 -12.74 -9.81
CA HIS A 513 -8.61 -11.57 -9.45
C HIS A 513 -8.29 -11.54 -7.94
N GLN A 514 -9.28 -11.81 -7.08
CA GLN A 514 -9.07 -11.91 -5.64
C GLN A 514 -8.07 -13.02 -5.29
N LEU A 515 -8.22 -14.22 -5.87
CA LEU A 515 -7.27 -15.32 -5.64
C LEU A 515 -5.86 -14.98 -6.12
N LYS A 516 -5.71 -14.34 -7.28
CA LYS A 516 -4.39 -13.91 -7.77
C LYS A 516 -3.74 -12.89 -6.83
N THR A 517 -4.54 -11.99 -6.25
CA THR A 517 -4.07 -11.01 -5.27
C THR A 517 -3.58 -11.72 -4.00
N ILE A 518 -4.41 -12.62 -3.46
CA ILE A 518 -4.08 -13.41 -2.26
C ILE A 518 -2.81 -14.25 -2.49
N HIS A 519 -2.69 -14.92 -3.63
CA HIS A 519 -1.51 -15.70 -4.00
C HIS A 519 -0.24 -14.85 -4.04
N THR A 520 -0.30 -13.69 -4.69
CA THR A 520 0.85 -12.76 -4.78
C THR A 520 1.21 -12.17 -3.41
N ASP A 521 0.21 -11.93 -2.56
CA ASP A 521 0.43 -11.43 -1.20
C ASP A 521 0.96 -12.52 -0.27
N LEU A 522 0.65 -13.79 -0.50
CA LEU A 522 1.20 -14.92 0.26
C LEU A 522 2.73 -14.93 0.20
N ASP A 523 3.31 -14.77 -0.99
CA ASP A 523 4.78 -14.71 -1.18
C ASP A 523 5.43 -13.58 -0.38
N LYS A 524 4.77 -12.41 -0.32
CA LYS A 524 5.24 -11.28 0.47
C LYS A 524 5.10 -11.55 1.97
N ILE A 525 4.00 -12.16 2.39
CA ILE A 525 3.74 -12.50 3.79
C ILE A 525 4.79 -13.51 4.27
N LEU A 526 5.12 -14.54 3.48
CA LEU A 526 6.14 -15.53 3.82
C LEU A 526 7.50 -14.88 4.10
N LYS A 527 7.93 -13.91 3.28
CA LYS A 527 9.16 -13.14 3.54
C LYS A 527 9.09 -12.34 4.84
N VAL A 528 7.98 -11.64 5.08
CA VAL A 528 7.79 -10.87 6.33
C VAL A 528 7.77 -11.77 7.56
N LEU A 529 7.23 -12.98 7.46
CA LEU A 529 7.27 -13.98 8.53
C LEU A 529 8.70 -14.45 8.77
N GLU A 530 9.47 -14.72 7.70
CA GLU A 530 10.88 -15.08 7.80
C GLU A 530 11.71 -14.02 8.52
N ASP A 531 11.57 -12.75 8.12
CA ASP A 531 12.30 -11.62 8.68
C ASP A 531 11.97 -11.39 10.17
N ASN A 532 10.70 -11.56 10.55
CA ASN A 532 10.26 -11.35 11.94
C ASN A 532 10.47 -12.56 12.85
N ARG A 533 10.77 -13.74 12.28
CA ARG A 533 10.79 -15.02 13.02
C ARG A 533 11.74 -14.98 14.21
N GLU A 534 12.97 -14.52 14.01
CA GLU A 534 13.96 -14.47 15.10
C GLU A 534 13.52 -13.61 16.28
N LYS A 535 12.83 -12.50 16.01
CA LYS A 535 12.32 -11.60 17.04
C LYS A 535 11.24 -12.30 17.87
N VAL A 536 10.30 -12.98 17.22
CA VAL A 536 9.24 -13.73 17.90
C VAL A 536 9.81 -14.89 18.71
N LEU A 537 10.77 -15.64 18.16
CA LEU A 537 11.44 -16.73 18.87
C LEU A 537 12.19 -16.23 20.12
N LYS A 538 12.86 -15.07 20.05
CA LYS A 538 13.50 -14.45 21.22
C LYS A 538 12.51 -14.14 22.35
N GLU A 539 11.31 -13.69 22.00
CA GLU A 539 10.26 -13.40 22.99
C GLU A 539 9.60 -14.66 23.56
N LEU A 540 9.44 -15.73 22.75
CA LEU A 540 8.92 -17.03 23.18
C LEU A 540 9.89 -17.83 24.06
N ARG A 541 11.20 -17.59 23.95
CA ARG A 541 12.23 -18.23 24.78
C ARG A 541 12.19 -17.76 26.25
N LYS A 542 11.60 -16.60 26.55
CA LYS A 542 11.60 -16.02 27.90
C LYS A 542 10.68 -16.82 28.82
N PRO A 543 11.18 -17.47 29.89
CA PRO A 543 10.34 -18.14 30.87
C PRO A 543 9.68 -17.08 31.77
N ASP A 544 8.55 -16.57 31.28
CA ASP A 544 7.54 -15.78 31.98
C ASP A 544 8.02 -14.46 32.64
N VAL A 545 7.71 -13.35 31.95
CA VAL A 545 7.78 -11.98 32.47
C VAL A 545 6.46 -11.68 33.17
N LYS A 546 6.46 -11.76 34.51
CA LYS A 546 5.53 -11.12 35.47
C LYS A 546 4.06 -11.02 35.05
N GLN A 547 3.19 -11.71 35.81
CA GLN A 547 1.75 -11.46 35.96
C GLN A 547 1.31 -10.09 35.40
N VAL A 548 0.69 -10.11 34.22
CA VAL A 548 -0.10 -8.98 33.74
C VAL A 548 -1.26 -8.85 34.74
N LYS A 549 -1.24 -7.78 35.53
CA LYS A 549 -2.42 -7.36 36.28
C LYS A 549 -3.53 -7.12 35.28
N ASP A 550 -4.70 -7.66 35.56
CA ASP A 550 -5.96 -7.25 34.95
C ASP A 550 -6.03 -5.73 34.90
N ASN A 551 -5.81 -5.19 33.71
CA ASN A 551 -6.32 -3.89 33.30
C ASN A 551 -7.12 -4.16 32.03
N ASP A 552 -8.34 -4.64 32.24
CA ASP A 552 -9.46 -4.38 31.34
C ASP A 552 -9.46 -2.88 31.03
N ASN A 553 -9.03 -2.48 29.82
CA ASN A 553 -9.78 -1.54 28.97
C ASN A 553 -9.10 -1.07 27.67
N ASP A 554 -7.86 -1.43 27.34
CA ASP A 554 -7.18 -0.81 26.16
C ASP A 554 -6.91 -1.71 24.94
N ILE A 555 -7.57 -2.86 24.80
CA ILE A 555 -7.59 -3.65 23.55
C ILE A 555 -9.02 -3.74 23.02
N LYS A 556 -9.55 -2.61 22.53
CA LYS A 556 -10.85 -2.58 21.84
C LYS A 556 -10.89 -1.88 20.49
N ASN A 557 -9.77 -1.41 19.93
CA ASN A 557 -9.80 -0.58 18.71
C ASN A 557 -8.94 -1.07 17.53
N ILE A 558 -8.81 -2.38 17.33
CA ILE A 558 -8.57 -2.97 16.00
C ILE A 558 -9.39 -4.25 15.95
N TYR A 559 -10.10 -4.52 14.85
CA TYR A 559 -11.07 -5.62 14.63
C TYR A 559 -12.53 -5.35 15.01
N MET A 560 -13.13 -4.40 14.30
CA MET A 560 -14.55 -4.49 13.94
C MET A 560 -14.73 -4.06 12.48
N VAL A 561 -14.51 -4.97 11.52
CA VAL A 561 -15.34 -5.12 10.30
C VAL A 561 -15.14 -6.57 9.80
N THR A 562 -16.25 -7.24 9.47
CA THR A 562 -16.43 -8.58 8.89
C THR A 562 -16.47 -9.79 9.84
N ASP A 563 -17.41 -9.84 10.79
CA ASP A 563 -17.67 -11.08 11.52
C ASP A 563 -19.16 -11.35 11.86
N GLU A 564 -20.03 -11.24 10.86
CA GLU A 564 -21.45 -11.65 11.01
C GLU A 564 -21.92 -12.67 9.96
N THR A 565 -21.05 -13.20 9.08
CA THR A 565 -21.51 -14.12 8.01
C THR A 565 -20.71 -15.41 7.84
N ILE A 566 -19.64 -15.64 8.61
CA ILE A 566 -18.81 -16.85 8.42
C ILE A 566 -19.37 -18.05 9.20
N ASN A 567 -20.21 -17.83 10.21
CA ASN A 567 -20.76 -18.94 10.98
C ASN A 567 -21.89 -19.66 10.24
N HIS A 568 -21.60 -20.93 9.94
CA HIS A 568 -22.42 -21.97 9.31
C HIS A 568 -22.61 -21.80 7.81
N THR A 569 -21.88 -22.57 6.97
CA THR A 569 -22.38 -23.01 5.64
C THR A 569 -21.50 -23.96 4.82
N VAL A 570 -20.26 -24.29 5.22
CA VAL A 570 -19.46 -25.32 4.52
C VAL A 570 -18.99 -26.38 5.51
N PRO A 571 -19.48 -27.63 5.45
CA PRO A 571 -19.12 -28.71 6.38
C PRO A 571 -17.61 -29.00 6.48
N ASP A 572 -16.84 -28.63 5.44
CA ASP A 572 -15.43 -29.02 5.28
C ASP A 572 -14.43 -27.94 5.71
N LEU A 573 -14.88 -26.75 6.15
CA LEU A 573 -13.98 -25.67 6.59
C LEU A 573 -13.82 -25.66 8.10
N ILE A 574 -12.59 -25.50 8.56
CA ILE A 574 -12.28 -25.40 9.97
C ILE A 574 -12.78 -24.07 10.55
N PRO A 575 -13.47 -24.08 11.71
CA PRO A 575 -13.85 -22.86 12.40
C PRO A 575 -12.63 -21.99 12.72
N GLN A 576 -12.72 -20.71 12.38
CA GLN A 576 -11.63 -19.75 12.51
C GLN A 576 -11.10 -19.65 13.94
N GLU A 577 -11.96 -19.84 14.94
CA GLU A 577 -11.61 -19.76 16.36
C GLU A 577 -10.53 -20.78 16.74
N LYS A 578 -10.44 -21.92 16.04
CA LYS A 578 -9.40 -22.92 16.28
C LYS A 578 -8.01 -22.48 15.84
N HIS A 579 -7.89 -21.48 14.96
CA HIS A 579 -6.59 -20.92 14.56
C HIS A 579 -6.16 -19.72 15.41
N GLU A 580 -7.11 -19.12 16.15
CA GLU A 580 -6.92 -17.84 16.84
C GLU A 580 -6.96 -17.97 18.36
N MET A 581 -7.87 -18.79 18.91
CA MET A 581 -8.06 -18.96 20.36
C MET A 581 -7.25 -20.14 20.90
N LEU A 582 -5.93 -20.08 20.78
CA LEU A 582 -5.03 -21.18 21.12
C LEU A 582 -5.04 -21.56 22.61
N ALA A 583 -5.27 -20.59 23.49
CA ALA A 583 -5.41 -20.81 24.93
C ALA A 583 -6.62 -21.66 25.25
N LYS A 584 -7.75 -21.40 24.57
CA LYS A 584 -9.00 -22.13 24.77
C LYS A 584 -8.92 -23.57 24.26
N TYR A 585 -8.32 -23.79 23.08
CA TYR A 585 -8.39 -25.10 22.40
C TYR A 585 -7.16 -25.99 22.61
N TYR A 586 -5.98 -25.43 22.88
CA TYR A 586 -4.73 -26.20 22.98
C TYR A 586 -3.97 -25.95 24.29
N SER A 587 -4.55 -25.15 25.21
CA SER A 587 -3.92 -24.78 26.48
C SER A 587 -2.58 -24.06 26.31
N ILE A 588 -2.41 -23.32 25.20
CA ILE A 588 -1.25 -22.46 24.97
C ILE A 588 -1.41 -21.18 25.82
N PRO A 589 -0.38 -20.71 26.55
CA PRO A 589 -0.50 -19.50 27.37
C PRO A 589 -0.97 -18.27 26.57
N ALA A 590 -1.76 -17.39 27.18
CA ALA A 590 -2.33 -16.20 26.52
C ALA A 590 -1.25 -15.29 25.89
N TYR A 591 -0.11 -15.11 26.56
CA TYR A 591 1.03 -14.37 26.01
C TYR A 591 1.61 -15.01 24.74
N HIS A 592 1.70 -16.35 24.69
CA HIS A 592 2.12 -17.06 23.47
C HIS A 592 1.09 -16.93 22.34
N GLU A 593 -0.20 -16.98 22.68
CA GLU A 593 -1.29 -16.75 21.72
C GLU A 593 -1.22 -15.34 21.13
N GLU A 594 -0.98 -14.32 21.95
CA GLU A 594 -0.85 -12.94 21.48
C GLU A 594 0.32 -12.79 20.50
N LEU A 595 1.50 -13.32 20.85
CA LEU A 595 2.67 -13.34 19.96
C LEU A 595 2.37 -14.08 18.65
N TRP A 596 1.71 -15.24 18.72
CA TRP A 596 1.29 -16.00 17.54
C TRP A 596 0.36 -15.18 16.65
N ARG A 597 -0.74 -14.67 17.20
CA ARG A 597 -1.74 -13.89 16.45
C ARG A 597 -1.12 -12.68 15.78
N ASN A 598 -0.21 -12.00 16.46
CA ASN A 598 0.50 -10.86 15.89
C ASN A 598 1.42 -11.29 14.73
N HIS A 599 2.19 -12.37 14.92
CA HIS A 599 3.09 -12.93 13.89
C HIS A 599 2.33 -13.36 12.63
N VAL A 600 1.26 -14.14 12.77
CA VAL A 600 0.52 -14.72 11.64
C VAL A 600 -0.73 -13.95 11.21
N SER A 601 -0.96 -12.75 11.75
CA SER A 601 -2.16 -11.92 11.50
C SER A 601 -2.54 -11.79 10.02
N ARG A 602 -1.55 -11.58 9.14
CA ARG A 602 -1.76 -11.48 7.69
C ARG A 602 -2.16 -12.82 7.04
N LEU A 603 -1.62 -13.95 7.52
CA LEU A 603 -2.03 -15.28 7.06
C LEU A 603 -3.47 -15.57 7.49
N LEU A 604 -3.84 -15.23 8.72
CA LEU A 604 -5.22 -15.38 9.22
C LEU A 604 -6.21 -14.55 8.39
N PHE A 605 -5.85 -13.30 8.05
CA PHE A 605 -6.66 -12.48 7.16
C PHE A 605 -6.87 -13.11 5.78
N ASN A 606 -5.80 -13.64 5.17
CA ASN A 606 -5.89 -14.35 3.89
C ASN A 606 -6.73 -15.63 4.01
N TYR A 607 -6.60 -16.38 5.11
CA TYR A 607 -7.40 -17.58 5.38
C TYR A 607 -8.90 -17.24 5.37
N ARG A 608 -9.30 -16.20 6.11
CA ARG A 608 -10.70 -15.72 6.15
C ARG A 608 -11.19 -15.30 4.76
N SER A 609 -10.36 -14.57 4.03
CA SER A 609 -10.68 -14.12 2.68
C SER A 609 -10.91 -15.31 1.73
N VAL A 610 -10.05 -16.32 1.77
CA VAL A 610 -10.19 -17.54 0.96
C VAL A 610 -11.42 -18.36 1.38
N ALA A 611 -11.68 -18.51 2.68
CA ALA A 611 -12.86 -19.21 3.19
C ALA A 611 -14.18 -18.60 2.67
N LEU A 612 -14.25 -17.26 2.59
CA LEU A 612 -15.38 -16.55 1.98
C LEU A 612 -15.52 -16.88 0.48
N ILE A 613 -14.42 -16.95 -0.27
CA ILE A 613 -14.42 -17.32 -1.69
C ILE A 613 -14.94 -18.76 -1.86
N ILE A 614 -14.49 -19.69 -1.02
CA ILE A 614 -14.94 -21.09 -1.04
C ILE A 614 -16.45 -21.16 -0.81
N ARG A 615 -16.95 -20.48 0.24
CA ARG A 615 -18.39 -20.40 0.54
C ARG A 615 -19.19 -19.82 -0.63
N ASP A 616 -18.72 -18.72 -1.20
CA ASP A 616 -19.40 -18.04 -2.31
C ASP A 616 -19.35 -18.88 -3.60
N SER A 617 -18.27 -19.65 -3.83
CA SER A 617 -18.12 -20.56 -4.98
C SER A 617 -19.12 -21.71 -5.01
N ASN A 618 -19.66 -22.10 -3.84
CA ASN A 618 -20.76 -23.06 -3.74
C ASN A 618 -22.12 -22.48 -4.15
N ASN A 619 -22.23 -21.16 -4.29
CA ASN A 619 -23.47 -20.45 -4.61
C ASN A 619 -23.28 -19.44 -5.76
N PRO A 620 -22.90 -19.90 -6.96
CA PRO A 620 -22.69 -19.04 -8.11
C PRO A 620 -24.03 -18.44 -8.60
N PRO A 621 -24.00 -17.36 -9.41
CA PRO A 621 -25.17 -16.57 -9.75
C PRO A 621 -26.33 -17.34 -10.40
N TYR A 622 -26.04 -18.44 -11.08
CA TYR A 622 -27.02 -19.24 -11.81
C TYR A 622 -27.62 -20.40 -11.00
N LYS A 623 -26.95 -20.86 -9.94
CA LYS A 623 -27.25 -22.15 -9.29
C LYS A 623 -28.71 -22.27 -8.85
N LEU A 624 -29.20 -21.30 -8.07
CA LEU A 624 -30.57 -21.33 -7.55
C LEU A 624 -31.63 -21.32 -8.65
N ALA A 625 -31.45 -20.47 -9.67
CA ALA A 625 -32.38 -20.38 -10.79
C ALA A 625 -32.35 -21.65 -11.64
N TYR A 626 -31.18 -22.24 -11.83
CA TYR A 626 -31.00 -23.51 -12.53
C TYR A 626 -31.65 -24.67 -11.78
N GLU A 627 -31.38 -24.82 -10.48
CA GLU A 627 -31.98 -25.87 -9.63
C GLU A 627 -33.50 -25.78 -9.65
N SER A 628 -34.05 -24.57 -9.46
CA SER A 628 -35.49 -24.31 -9.58
C SER A 628 -36.05 -24.70 -10.95
N ALA A 629 -35.38 -24.32 -12.05
CA ALA A 629 -35.83 -24.64 -13.40
C ALA A 629 -35.82 -26.15 -13.69
N VAL A 630 -34.79 -26.86 -13.24
CA VAL A 630 -34.70 -28.32 -13.39
C VAL A 630 -35.81 -29.01 -12.61
N THR A 631 -36.06 -28.59 -11.37
CA THR A 631 -37.16 -29.12 -10.55
C THR A 631 -38.52 -28.92 -11.20
N SER A 632 -38.81 -27.71 -11.69
CA SER A 632 -40.09 -27.40 -12.32
C SER A 632 -40.32 -28.18 -13.64
N LEU A 633 -39.30 -28.26 -14.50
CA LEU A 633 -39.38 -29.05 -15.75
C LEU A 633 -39.56 -30.54 -15.49
N PHE A 634 -38.82 -31.07 -14.52
CA PHE A 634 -38.96 -32.48 -14.16
C PHE A 634 -40.38 -32.77 -13.64
N ALA A 635 -40.95 -31.85 -12.85
CA ALA A 635 -42.32 -31.98 -12.36
C ALA A 635 -43.37 -31.88 -13.48
N ALA A 636 -43.18 -30.99 -14.46
CA ALA A 636 -44.09 -30.82 -15.61
C ALA A 636 -44.14 -32.07 -16.50
N LYS A 637 -42.98 -32.58 -16.93
CA LYS A 637 -42.88 -33.81 -17.73
C LYS A 637 -43.36 -35.06 -17.00
N SER A 638 -43.40 -35.04 -15.67
CA SER A 638 -43.96 -36.15 -14.89
C SER A 638 -45.49 -36.15 -14.85
N LYS A 639 -46.14 -35.01 -15.13
CA LYS A 639 -47.61 -34.86 -15.12
C LYS A 639 -48.28 -35.22 -16.45
N GLU A 640 -47.58 -35.10 -17.59
CA GLU A 640 -48.12 -35.40 -18.94
C GLU A 640 -48.49 -36.89 -19.17
N ARG A 641 -48.36 -37.77 -18.17
CA ARG A 641 -48.59 -39.23 -18.31
C ARG A 641 -49.90 -39.78 -17.76
N ILE A 642 -50.86 -38.93 -17.39
CA ILE A 642 -52.20 -39.40 -17.02
C ILE A 642 -53.26 -38.54 -17.72
N ASP A 643 -53.52 -38.85 -18.99
CA ASP A 643 -54.82 -38.57 -19.60
C ASP A 643 -55.31 -39.82 -20.34
N PHE A 644 -55.96 -40.71 -19.59
CA PHE A 644 -56.66 -41.89 -20.11
C PHE A 644 -57.99 -41.43 -20.71
N GLY A 645 -57.92 -40.79 -21.88
CA GLY A 645 -59.04 -40.05 -22.44
C GLY A 645 -59.41 -40.34 -23.89
N ASP A 646 -58.51 -40.90 -24.71
CA ASP A 646 -58.81 -41.19 -26.12
C ASP A 646 -58.45 -42.63 -26.51
N PHE A 647 -59.49 -43.46 -26.45
CA PHE A 647 -59.80 -44.67 -27.22
C PHE A 647 -58.66 -45.42 -27.94
N ILE A 648 -58.36 -46.59 -27.36
CA ILE A 648 -58.23 -47.90 -28.02
C ILE A 648 -58.41 -47.86 -29.55
N ASN A 649 -57.30 -47.88 -30.27
CA ASN A 649 -57.07 -48.73 -31.46
C ASN A 649 -55.64 -48.52 -31.97
N ASP A 650 -54.66 -49.04 -31.26
CA ASP A 650 -53.70 -49.96 -31.88
C ASP A 650 -52.90 -50.68 -30.80
N ILE A 651 -53.18 -51.97 -30.67
CA ILE A 651 -52.41 -52.89 -29.85
C ILE A 651 -51.11 -53.16 -30.62
N SER A 652 -50.02 -52.54 -30.18
CA SER A 652 -48.72 -53.21 -30.12
C SER A 652 -47.87 -52.59 -29.03
N LEU A 653 -47.58 -53.42 -28.04
CA LEU A 653 -46.68 -53.18 -26.92
C LEU A 653 -45.40 -52.46 -27.36
N GLN A 654 -45.16 -51.26 -26.84
CA GLN A 654 -43.84 -50.92 -26.34
C GLN A 654 -43.96 -50.72 -24.84
N MET A 655 -43.48 -51.71 -24.10
CA MET A 655 -43.31 -51.61 -22.65
C MET A 655 -42.48 -50.37 -22.34
N VAL A 656 -43.05 -49.49 -21.53
CA VAL A 656 -42.40 -48.28 -21.07
C VAL A 656 -41.27 -48.68 -20.11
N ASP A 657 -40.02 -48.54 -20.55
CA ASP A 657 -38.83 -48.77 -19.72
C ASP A 657 -38.67 -47.64 -18.67
N ASP A 658 -38.96 -47.94 -17.40
CA ASP A 658 -38.75 -47.07 -16.24
C ASP A 658 -37.41 -47.33 -15.54
N SER A 659 -36.42 -47.88 -16.25
CA SER A 659 -35.08 -48.09 -15.69
C SER A 659 -34.40 -46.79 -15.22
N PRO A 660 -33.51 -46.85 -14.20
CA PRO A 660 -32.68 -45.72 -13.78
C PRO A 660 -31.90 -45.07 -14.94
N ALA A 661 -31.56 -45.85 -15.97
CA ALA A 661 -30.89 -45.35 -17.18
C ALA A 661 -31.83 -44.57 -18.12
N ALA A 662 -33.11 -44.92 -18.18
CA ALA A 662 -34.13 -44.16 -18.90
C ALA A 662 -34.47 -42.85 -18.16
N GLN A 663 -34.53 -42.88 -16.83
CA GLN A 663 -34.68 -41.68 -15.99
C GLN A 663 -33.46 -40.74 -16.09
N GLN A 664 -32.25 -41.30 -16.11
CA GLN A 664 -31.01 -40.53 -16.32
C GLN A 664 -30.95 -39.88 -17.72
N ARG A 665 -31.41 -40.57 -18.77
CA ARG A 665 -31.51 -40.01 -20.12
C ARG A 665 -32.55 -38.89 -20.19
N LYS A 666 -33.74 -39.10 -19.62
CA LYS A 666 -34.78 -38.06 -19.49
C LYS A 666 -34.27 -36.83 -18.75
N PHE A 667 -33.55 -37.03 -17.65
CA PHE A 667 -32.90 -35.96 -16.89
C PHE A 667 -31.90 -35.20 -17.78
N GLN A 668 -31.02 -35.89 -18.51
CA GLN A 668 -30.06 -35.26 -19.43
C GLN A 668 -30.72 -34.52 -20.60
N GLU A 669 -31.88 -34.98 -21.09
CA GLU A 669 -32.66 -34.30 -22.13
C GLU A 669 -33.32 -33.02 -21.59
N THR A 670 -33.89 -33.05 -20.38
CA THR A 670 -34.37 -31.82 -19.69
C THR A 670 -33.27 -30.79 -19.49
N LEU A 671 -32.02 -31.21 -19.24
CA LEU A 671 -30.89 -30.29 -19.09
C LEU A 671 -30.55 -29.55 -20.41
N LYS A 672 -30.72 -30.21 -21.56
CA LYS A 672 -30.48 -29.59 -22.87
C LYS A 672 -31.51 -28.53 -23.22
N GLU A 673 -32.75 -28.67 -22.74
CA GLU A 673 -33.86 -27.75 -23.02
C GLU A 673 -33.74 -26.42 -22.28
N VAL A 674 -33.25 -26.45 -21.03
CA VAL A 674 -32.95 -25.24 -20.22
C VAL A 674 -31.87 -24.36 -20.88
N GLY A 675 -31.02 -24.95 -21.74
CA GLY A 675 -30.00 -24.20 -22.49
C GLY A 675 -28.85 -23.69 -21.62
N ILE A 676 -28.67 -24.26 -20.43
CA ILE A 676 -27.54 -23.99 -19.51
C ILE A 676 -26.54 -25.14 -19.65
N SER A 677 -25.32 -24.85 -20.07
CA SER A 677 -24.23 -25.81 -20.01
C SER A 677 -23.88 -26.07 -18.53
N THR A 678 -23.81 -27.34 -18.15
CA THR A 678 -23.60 -27.83 -16.78
C THR A 678 -22.28 -27.34 -16.15
N PRO A 679 -22.18 -27.37 -14.79
CA PRO A 679 -21.33 -26.53 -13.94
C PRO A 679 -19.83 -26.90 -13.91
N LYS A 680 -19.18 -27.07 -15.07
CA LYS A 680 -17.70 -27.11 -15.12
C LYS A 680 -17.06 -25.77 -14.70
N ILE A 681 -17.85 -24.74 -14.51
CA ILE A 681 -17.41 -23.41 -14.09
C ILE A 681 -17.24 -23.33 -12.55
N ASP A 682 -18.07 -24.03 -11.79
CA ASP A 682 -18.19 -23.87 -10.32
C ASP A 682 -17.00 -24.46 -9.57
N ARG A 683 -16.59 -25.65 -10.00
CA ARG A 683 -15.55 -26.39 -9.28
C ARG A 683 -14.15 -25.81 -9.50
N LYS A 684 -13.92 -25.02 -10.54
CA LYS A 684 -12.59 -24.45 -10.82
C LYS A 684 -12.20 -23.34 -9.83
N ILE A 685 -13.11 -22.42 -9.51
CA ILE A 685 -12.83 -21.40 -8.48
C ILE A 685 -12.71 -22.08 -7.12
N TYR A 686 -13.62 -23.00 -6.82
CA TYR A 686 -13.59 -23.78 -5.60
C TYR A 686 -12.23 -24.46 -5.42
N ILE A 687 -11.77 -25.24 -6.42
CA ILE A 687 -10.51 -25.97 -6.36
C ILE A 687 -9.33 -25.01 -6.11
N LYS A 688 -9.25 -23.92 -6.89
CA LYS A 688 -8.18 -22.93 -6.71
C LYS A 688 -8.20 -22.27 -5.34
N ALA A 689 -9.36 -21.87 -4.86
CA ALA A 689 -9.50 -21.26 -3.54
C ALA A 689 -9.09 -22.25 -2.45
N PHE A 690 -9.51 -23.50 -2.56
CA PHE A 690 -9.18 -24.55 -1.60
C PHE A 690 -7.68 -24.88 -1.59
N LEU A 691 -7.02 -24.89 -2.74
CA LEU A 691 -5.55 -25.04 -2.82
C LEU A 691 -4.81 -23.86 -2.16
N GLU A 692 -5.29 -22.63 -2.35
CA GLU A 692 -4.72 -21.47 -1.63
C GLU A 692 -4.93 -21.56 -0.12
N LEU A 693 -6.08 -22.09 0.34
CA LEU A 693 -6.32 -22.38 1.75
C LEU A 693 -5.29 -23.35 2.32
N ILE A 694 -5.01 -24.44 1.58
CA ILE A 694 -4.01 -25.45 1.93
C ILE A 694 -2.60 -24.81 2.00
N ASN A 695 -2.26 -23.92 1.07
CA ASN A 695 -0.97 -23.21 1.08
C ASN A 695 -0.82 -22.31 2.32
N ILE A 696 -1.87 -21.60 2.70
CA ILE A 696 -1.89 -20.78 3.92
C ILE A 696 -1.71 -21.66 5.17
N GLN A 697 -2.41 -22.79 5.24
CA GLN A 697 -2.27 -23.72 6.37
C GLN A 697 -0.88 -24.39 6.42
N LYS A 698 -0.30 -24.75 5.27
CA LYS A 698 1.10 -25.21 5.16
C LYS A 698 2.07 -24.17 5.71
N ALA A 699 1.85 -22.88 5.41
CA ALA A 699 2.66 -21.79 5.95
C ALA A 699 2.53 -21.68 7.47
N MET A 700 1.31 -21.77 8.01
CA MET A 700 1.09 -21.80 9.47
C MET A 700 1.81 -22.99 10.12
N PHE A 701 1.67 -24.19 9.56
CA PHE A 701 2.35 -25.39 10.06
C PHE A 701 3.88 -25.23 10.01
N HIS A 702 4.42 -24.64 8.94
CA HIS A 702 5.83 -24.34 8.84
C HIS A 702 6.30 -23.44 10.00
N GLU A 703 5.60 -22.35 10.30
CA GLU A 703 5.95 -21.48 11.43
C GLU A 703 5.88 -22.22 12.78
N VAL A 704 4.81 -22.99 13.02
CA VAL A 704 4.69 -23.81 14.24
C VAL A 704 5.86 -24.80 14.38
N SER A 705 6.27 -25.43 13.28
CA SER A 705 7.38 -26.38 13.27
C SER A 705 8.73 -25.75 13.65
N LYS A 706 8.89 -24.43 13.45
CA LYS A 706 10.07 -23.65 13.84
C LYS A 706 9.99 -23.14 15.27
N ILE A 707 8.78 -22.93 15.79
CA ILE A 707 8.56 -22.47 17.17
C ILE A 707 8.86 -23.59 18.18
N ILE A 708 8.36 -24.80 17.95
CA ILE A 708 8.42 -25.90 18.94
C ILE A 708 9.84 -26.18 19.49
N PRO A 709 10.91 -26.26 18.66
CA PRO A 709 12.26 -26.53 19.16
C PRO A 709 12.79 -25.47 20.13
N GLU A 710 12.33 -24.23 19.98
CA GLU A 710 12.85 -23.03 20.64
C GLU A 710 12.15 -22.71 21.97
N LEU A 711 11.10 -23.46 22.30
CA LEU A 711 10.33 -23.24 23.53
C LEU A 711 11.13 -23.68 24.76
N PRO A 712 11.10 -22.90 25.86
CA PRO A 712 11.78 -23.27 27.09
C PRO A 712 11.15 -24.53 27.69
N THR A 713 12.01 -25.47 28.10
CA THR A 713 11.59 -26.73 28.75
C THR A 713 11.54 -26.61 30.26
N GLU A 714 12.29 -25.66 30.84
CA GLU A 714 12.47 -25.52 32.28
C GLU A 714 12.55 -24.04 32.68
N ARG A 715 12.14 -23.73 33.92
CA ARG A 715 12.30 -22.42 34.56
C ARG A 715 12.89 -22.60 35.96
N THR A 716 13.83 -21.74 36.33
CA THR A 716 14.40 -21.71 37.68
C THR A 716 13.68 -20.67 38.53
N GLU A 717 13.07 -21.09 39.64
CA GLU A 717 12.52 -20.20 40.66
C GLU A 717 13.47 -20.09 41.85
N ARG A 718 13.77 -18.87 42.26
CA ARG A 718 14.53 -18.57 43.48
C ARG A 718 13.56 -18.13 44.56
N THR A 719 13.41 -18.94 45.61
CA THR A 719 12.62 -18.56 46.80
C THR A 719 13.56 -17.99 47.87
N ARG A 720 13.26 -16.80 48.38
CA ARG A 720 13.91 -16.26 49.58
C ARG A 720 13.14 -16.73 50.81
N HIS A 721 13.73 -17.62 51.61
CA HIS A 721 13.32 -17.77 53.00
C HIS A 721 13.87 -16.59 53.83
N ASN A 722 13.15 -16.21 54.87
CA ASN A 722 13.47 -15.05 55.73
C ASN A 722 14.71 -15.25 56.63
N ASP A 723 15.48 -16.34 56.49
CA ASP A 723 16.71 -16.59 57.24
C ASP A 723 17.91 -16.81 56.29
N PRO A 724 19.08 -16.17 56.50
CA PRO A 724 20.32 -16.46 55.77
C PRO A 724 21.01 -17.73 56.32
N PRO A 725 21.76 -18.53 55.51
CA PRO A 725 22.17 -18.31 54.12
C PRO A 725 21.97 -19.57 53.24
N HIS A 726 20.75 -19.90 52.82
CA HIS A 726 20.54 -20.94 51.79
C HIS A 726 19.52 -20.47 50.73
N ILE A 727 20.01 -20.15 49.54
CA ILE A 727 19.19 -19.95 48.35
C ILE A 727 18.85 -21.35 47.82
N VAL A 728 17.57 -21.72 47.80
CA VAL A 728 17.11 -22.96 47.15
C VAL A 728 16.60 -22.60 45.76
N GLU A 729 17.30 -23.09 44.73
CA GLU A 729 16.86 -23.00 43.33
C GLU A 729 15.94 -24.19 43.03
N LYS A 730 14.67 -23.90 42.68
CA LYS A 730 13.70 -24.92 42.27
C LYS A 730 13.55 -24.91 40.75
N ILE A 731 13.80 -26.04 40.10
CA ILE A 731 13.60 -26.21 38.65
C ILE A 731 12.16 -26.66 38.40
N ILE A 732 11.44 -25.97 37.51
CA ILE A 732 10.07 -26.27 37.11
C ILE A 732 10.05 -26.61 35.63
N ASN A 733 9.56 -27.80 35.28
CA ASN A 733 9.37 -28.21 33.89
C ASN A 733 8.16 -27.52 33.28
N LEU A 734 8.32 -26.95 32.09
CA LEU A 734 7.29 -26.21 31.36
C LEU A 734 6.68 -27.10 30.26
N PRO A 735 5.35 -27.29 30.23
CA PRO A 735 4.70 -28.15 29.24
C PRO A 735 4.49 -27.47 27.86
N TYR A 736 5.15 -26.34 27.57
CA TYR A 736 4.89 -25.54 26.38
C TYR A 736 5.09 -26.32 25.08
N LYS A 737 6.14 -27.15 24.99
CA LYS A 737 6.39 -28.00 23.81
C LYS A 737 5.23 -28.95 23.54
N TYR A 738 4.64 -29.54 24.58
CA TYR A 738 3.49 -30.43 24.46
C TYR A 738 2.26 -29.70 23.89
N HIS A 739 1.92 -28.53 24.45
CA HIS A 739 0.77 -27.73 23.99
C HIS A 739 0.89 -27.29 22.52
N TRP A 740 2.07 -26.80 22.13
CA TRP A 740 2.33 -26.42 20.74
C TRP A 740 2.38 -27.62 19.78
N THR A 741 2.82 -28.79 20.25
CA THR A 741 2.77 -30.03 19.45
C THR A 741 1.33 -30.47 19.19
N ASN A 742 0.43 -30.33 20.17
CA ASN A 742 -1.00 -30.61 19.98
C ASN A 742 -1.62 -29.69 18.91
N PHE A 743 -1.27 -28.40 18.92
CA PHE A 743 -1.69 -27.48 17.87
C PHE A 743 -1.11 -27.85 16.49
N ALA A 744 0.16 -28.26 16.42
CA ALA A 744 0.79 -28.73 15.20
C ALA A 744 0.09 -29.98 14.63
N ASN A 745 -0.26 -30.95 15.49
CA ASN A 745 -0.98 -32.16 15.10
C ASN A 745 -2.37 -31.82 14.55
N PHE A 746 -3.09 -30.89 15.17
CA PHE A 746 -4.35 -30.40 14.64
C PHE A 746 -4.20 -29.79 13.22
N LEU A 747 -3.15 -28.98 12.99
CA LEU A 747 -2.89 -28.44 11.65
C LEU A 747 -2.56 -29.53 10.64
N ILE A 748 -1.83 -30.58 11.05
CA ILE A 748 -1.54 -31.75 10.22
C ILE A 748 -2.82 -32.48 9.83
N ASP A 749 -3.66 -32.82 10.80
CA ASP A 749 -4.91 -33.55 10.57
C ASP A 749 -5.86 -32.73 9.68
N SER A 750 -5.94 -31.42 9.92
CA SER A 750 -6.66 -30.49 9.05
C SER A 750 -6.18 -30.53 7.61
N LEU A 751 -4.86 -30.37 7.41
CA LEU A 751 -4.25 -30.30 6.09
C LEU A 751 -4.46 -31.61 5.33
N HIS A 752 -4.35 -32.74 6.02
CA HIS A 752 -4.60 -34.05 5.46
C HIS A 752 -6.05 -34.18 4.95
N ASN A 753 -7.03 -33.89 5.80
CA ASN A 753 -8.45 -33.96 5.43
C ASN A 753 -8.78 -33.04 4.25
N HIS A 754 -8.23 -31.82 4.26
CA HIS A 754 -8.40 -30.87 3.17
C HIS A 754 -7.77 -31.38 1.85
N MET A 755 -6.57 -31.96 1.91
CA MET A 755 -5.92 -32.52 0.72
C MET A 755 -6.66 -33.75 0.16
N GLU A 756 -7.19 -34.63 1.01
CA GLU A 756 -8.02 -35.75 0.56
C GLU A 756 -9.31 -35.27 -0.11
N HIS A 757 -9.97 -34.26 0.48
CA HIS A 757 -11.18 -33.67 -0.09
C HIS A 757 -10.96 -33.09 -1.49
N ILE A 758 -9.87 -32.35 -1.69
CA ILE A 758 -9.58 -31.75 -2.99
C ILE A 758 -9.21 -32.80 -4.05
N ILE A 759 -8.51 -33.87 -3.65
CA ILE A 759 -8.21 -35.01 -4.53
C ILE A 759 -9.51 -35.68 -4.99
N GLN A 760 -10.43 -35.93 -4.05
CA GLN A 760 -11.73 -36.53 -4.34
C GLN A 760 -12.55 -35.65 -5.29
N ILE A 761 -12.64 -34.35 -5.02
CA ILE A 761 -13.35 -33.39 -5.89
C ILE A 761 -12.71 -33.33 -7.27
N ALA A 762 -11.38 -33.27 -7.37
CA ALA A 762 -10.69 -33.20 -8.65
C ALA A 762 -10.95 -34.47 -9.50
N LEU A 763 -10.98 -35.64 -8.85
CA LEU A 763 -11.29 -36.92 -9.49
C LEU A 763 -12.73 -36.96 -10.02
N GLU A 764 -13.72 -36.65 -9.17
CA GLU A 764 -15.15 -36.62 -9.55
C GLU A 764 -15.42 -35.62 -10.68
N SER A 765 -14.71 -34.50 -10.68
CA SER A 765 -14.84 -33.43 -11.67
C SER A 765 -14.10 -33.71 -12.97
N LYS A 766 -13.30 -34.78 -13.04
CA LYS A 766 -12.42 -35.12 -14.16
C LYS A 766 -11.35 -34.05 -14.43
N TYR A 767 -10.90 -33.31 -13.40
CA TYR A 767 -9.75 -32.41 -13.49
C TYR A 767 -8.46 -33.15 -13.21
N ILE A 768 -7.98 -33.90 -14.21
CA ILE A 768 -6.85 -34.84 -14.05
C ILE A 768 -5.56 -34.12 -13.60
N ARG A 769 -5.28 -32.91 -14.10
CA ARG A 769 -4.08 -32.15 -13.70
C ARG A 769 -4.11 -31.73 -12.23
N ASP A 770 -5.23 -31.22 -11.77
CA ASP A 770 -5.43 -30.82 -10.37
C ASP A 770 -5.41 -32.04 -9.43
N PHE A 771 -5.96 -33.17 -9.88
CA PHE A 771 -5.88 -34.46 -9.18
C PHE A 771 -4.44 -34.93 -8.98
N VAL A 772 -3.63 -34.94 -10.05
CA VAL A 772 -2.21 -35.33 -9.98
C VAL A 772 -1.44 -34.38 -9.07
N THR A 773 -1.62 -33.07 -9.26
CA THR A 773 -0.88 -32.06 -8.50
C THR A 773 -1.20 -32.14 -7.00
N SER A 774 -2.48 -32.26 -6.64
CA SER A 774 -2.93 -32.37 -5.26
C SER A 774 -2.47 -33.68 -4.61
N SER A 775 -2.50 -34.80 -5.34
CA SER A 775 -2.01 -36.08 -4.84
C SER A 775 -0.51 -36.07 -4.56
N LEU A 776 0.29 -35.42 -5.41
CA LEU A 776 1.72 -35.24 -5.17
C LEU A 776 1.99 -34.30 -4.00
N GLU A 777 1.19 -33.25 -3.85
CA GLU A 777 1.29 -32.36 -2.68
C GLU A 777 1.00 -33.07 -1.36
N LEU A 778 0.03 -33.98 -1.35
CA LEU A 778 -0.27 -34.83 -0.19
C LEU A 778 0.92 -35.71 0.15
N ALA A 779 1.49 -36.39 -0.84
CA ALA A 779 2.66 -37.25 -0.65
C ALA A 779 3.87 -36.49 -0.06
N GLU A 780 4.20 -35.31 -0.61
CA GLU A 780 5.25 -34.44 -0.09
C GLU A 780 4.98 -33.97 1.34
N PHE A 781 3.72 -33.62 1.64
CA PHE A 781 3.31 -33.18 2.97
C PHE A 781 3.34 -34.31 4.00
N GLU A 782 2.96 -35.52 3.62
CA GLU A 782 3.05 -36.70 4.49
C GLU A 782 4.51 -37.01 4.83
N CYS A 783 5.45 -36.93 3.87
CA CYS A 783 6.89 -37.06 4.17
C CYS A 783 7.36 -36.01 5.19
N LYS A 784 6.97 -34.74 5.02
CA LYS A 784 7.28 -33.67 5.98
C LYS A 784 6.69 -33.93 7.36
N THR A 785 5.46 -34.44 7.40
CA THR A 785 4.77 -34.83 8.64
C THR A 785 5.52 -35.94 9.37
N GLN A 786 5.96 -36.99 8.67
CA GLN A 786 6.75 -38.06 9.30
C GLN A 786 8.08 -37.53 9.83
N ARG A 787 8.78 -36.66 9.09
CA ARG A 787 10.00 -35.98 9.59
C ARG A 787 9.73 -35.15 10.84
N PHE A 788 8.63 -34.40 10.87
CA PHE A 788 8.25 -33.62 12.04
C PHE A 788 7.98 -34.51 13.26
N LYS A 789 7.24 -35.61 13.09
CA LYS A 789 7.01 -36.60 14.16
C LYS A 789 8.34 -37.17 14.67
N LEU A 790 9.25 -37.56 13.78
CA LEU A 790 10.57 -38.10 14.14
C LEU A 790 11.46 -37.11 14.90
N LYS A 791 11.42 -35.81 14.56
CA LYS A 791 12.22 -34.78 15.26
C LYS A 791 11.75 -34.49 16.68
N ASN A 792 10.47 -34.72 16.98
CA ASN A 792 9.89 -34.45 18.30
C ASN A 792 9.82 -35.68 19.20
N ILE A 793 10.32 -36.84 18.74
CA ILE A 793 10.52 -38.04 19.56
C ILE A 793 12.02 -38.15 19.88
N PRO A 794 12.42 -38.30 21.14
CA PRO A 794 13.81 -38.57 21.49
C PRO A 794 14.32 -39.84 20.78
N PRO A 795 15.54 -39.84 20.18
CA PRO A 795 16.03 -40.97 19.37
C PRO A 795 16.04 -42.34 20.09
N HIS A 796 16.16 -42.32 21.42
CA HIS A 796 16.20 -43.51 22.28
C HIS A 796 14.80 -44.00 22.71
N GLU A 797 13.72 -43.27 22.41
CA GLU A 797 12.34 -43.56 22.85
C GLU A 797 11.40 -43.99 21.71
N ILE A 798 11.88 -44.13 20.47
CA ILE A 798 11.02 -44.57 19.36
C ILE A 798 10.60 -46.02 19.59
N ASN A 799 9.34 -46.21 19.99
CA ASN A 799 8.80 -47.51 20.31
C ASN A 799 8.57 -48.37 19.03
N PRO A 800 8.52 -49.71 19.13
CA PRO A 800 8.35 -50.59 17.98
C PRO A 800 7.08 -50.31 17.17
N ASN A 801 5.99 -49.90 17.82
CA ASN A 801 4.71 -49.60 17.17
C ASN A 801 4.80 -48.35 16.29
N GLN A 802 5.47 -47.30 16.74
CA GLN A 802 5.75 -46.08 15.98
C GLN A 802 6.64 -46.40 14.77
N LYS A 803 7.64 -47.28 14.91
CA LYS A 803 8.45 -47.73 13.77
C LYS A 803 7.59 -48.43 12.70
N ILE A 804 6.64 -49.26 13.11
CA ILE A 804 5.72 -49.96 12.19
C ILE A 804 4.79 -48.95 11.50
N GLU A 805 4.22 -48.00 12.25
CA GLU A 805 3.31 -46.99 11.72
C GLU A 805 3.98 -46.10 10.66
N ILE A 806 5.19 -45.61 10.94
CA ILE A 806 5.95 -44.78 9.99
C ILE A 806 6.32 -45.59 8.75
N LYS A 807 6.74 -46.85 8.90
CA LYS A 807 7.04 -47.74 7.76
C LYS A 807 5.82 -48.00 6.90
N LYS A 808 4.65 -48.21 7.52
CA LYS A 808 3.37 -48.39 6.82
C LYS A 808 3.05 -47.13 5.99
N LYS A 809 3.15 -45.95 6.59
CA LYS A 809 2.95 -44.67 5.90
C LYS A 809 3.92 -44.46 4.73
N CYS A 810 5.21 -44.77 4.91
CA CYS A 810 6.17 -44.74 3.81
C CYS A 810 5.76 -45.63 2.62
N SER A 811 5.26 -46.85 2.89
CA SER A 811 4.78 -47.75 1.84
C SER A 811 3.50 -47.25 1.16
N GLU A 812 2.59 -46.60 1.90
CA GLU A 812 1.38 -45.97 1.34
C GLU A 812 1.74 -44.83 0.36
N ILE A 813 2.65 -43.94 0.75
CA ILE A 813 3.16 -42.83 -0.08
C ILE A 813 3.80 -43.36 -1.37
N GLU A 814 4.68 -44.36 -1.24
CA GLU A 814 5.39 -44.96 -2.37
C GLU A 814 4.41 -45.60 -3.37
N LYS A 815 3.41 -46.34 -2.87
CA LYS A 815 2.37 -46.94 -3.72
C LYS A 815 1.54 -45.89 -4.45
N SER A 816 1.15 -44.81 -3.76
CA SER A 816 0.40 -43.70 -4.36
C SER A 816 1.19 -43.05 -5.50
N CYS A 817 2.46 -42.72 -5.27
CA CYS A 817 3.33 -42.12 -6.29
C CYS A 817 3.50 -43.02 -7.52
N LEU A 818 3.66 -44.34 -7.32
CA LEU A 818 3.80 -45.31 -8.41
C LEU A 818 2.50 -45.48 -9.21
N SER A 819 1.33 -45.48 -8.56
CA SER A 819 0.03 -45.51 -9.25
C SER A 819 -0.15 -44.26 -10.11
N ILE A 820 0.14 -43.07 -9.58
CA ILE A 820 0.07 -41.81 -10.35
C ILE A 820 1.01 -41.88 -11.57
N LYS A 821 2.24 -42.34 -11.38
CA LYS A 821 3.24 -42.46 -12.46
C LYS A 821 2.78 -43.41 -13.55
N ASN A 822 2.37 -44.62 -13.18
CA ASN A 822 2.17 -45.71 -14.13
C ASN A 822 0.78 -45.68 -14.78
N GLU A 823 -0.26 -45.28 -14.05
CA GLU A 823 -1.65 -45.37 -14.50
C GLU A 823 -2.16 -44.02 -15.01
N THR A 824 -1.94 -42.95 -14.24
CA THR A 824 -2.52 -41.62 -14.55
C THR A 824 -1.66 -40.84 -15.54
N LEU A 825 -0.36 -40.65 -15.25
CA LEU A 825 0.51 -39.85 -16.12
C LEU A 825 0.72 -40.50 -17.50
N SER A 826 0.82 -41.83 -17.56
CA SER A 826 0.94 -42.60 -18.81
C SER A 826 -0.27 -42.45 -19.74
N SER A 827 -1.47 -42.29 -19.18
CA SER A 827 -2.72 -42.18 -19.95
C SER A 827 -3.01 -40.77 -20.48
N MET A 828 -2.26 -39.75 -20.04
CA MET A 828 -2.42 -38.37 -20.53
C MET A 828 -1.69 -38.15 -21.86
N SER A 829 -2.39 -37.62 -22.88
CA SER A 829 -1.79 -37.21 -24.16
C SER A 829 -1.47 -35.70 -24.21
N ASN A 830 -0.47 -35.29 -25.00
CA ASN A 830 -0.09 -33.88 -25.25
C ASN A 830 0.32 -33.07 -23.99
N VAL A 831 1.01 -33.68 -23.02
CA VAL A 831 1.42 -33.04 -21.75
C VAL A 831 2.85 -33.38 -21.30
N GLU A 832 3.80 -33.53 -22.23
CA GLU A 832 5.17 -33.99 -21.92
C GLU A 832 5.88 -33.15 -20.87
N HIS A 833 5.80 -31.82 -20.95
CA HIS A 833 6.42 -30.92 -19.98
C HIS A 833 5.85 -31.09 -18.56
N PHE A 834 4.52 -31.18 -18.44
CA PHE A 834 3.86 -31.40 -17.14
C PHE A 834 4.17 -32.79 -16.58
N ARG A 835 4.24 -33.81 -17.44
CA ARG A 835 4.65 -35.16 -17.04
C ARG A 835 6.06 -35.16 -16.45
N GLY A 836 7.02 -34.51 -17.14
CA GLY A 836 8.41 -34.39 -16.66
C GLY A 836 8.51 -33.74 -15.28
N GLN A 837 7.77 -32.64 -15.05
CA GLN A 837 7.72 -31.98 -13.74
C GLN A 837 7.17 -32.91 -12.63
N CYS A 838 6.09 -33.65 -12.92
CA CYS A 838 5.52 -34.58 -11.97
C CYS A 838 6.46 -35.76 -11.67
N GLU A 839 7.16 -36.29 -12.67
CA GLU A 839 8.14 -37.38 -12.49
C GLU A 839 9.34 -36.97 -11.63
N GLU A 840 9.82 -35.73 -11.78
CA GLU A 840 10.87 -35.17 -10.93
C GLU A 840 10.42 -35.07 -9.46
N ARG A 841 9.20 -34.54 -9.23
CA ARG A 841 8.59 -34.49 -7.90
C ARG A 841 8.43 -35.88 -7.28
N ILE A 842 7.96 -36.86 -8.05
CA ILE A 842 7.82 -38.26 -7.61
C ILE A 842 9.19 -38.82 -7.20
N THR A 843 10.22 -38.58 -8.00
CA THR A 843 11.59 -39.03 -7.70
C THR A 843 12.09 -38.42 -6.38
N ALA A 844 11.85 -37.13 -6.16
CA ALA A 844 12.22 -36.44 -4.93
C ALA A 844 11.47 -37.01 -3.70
N VAL A 845 10.16 -37.26 -3.82
CA VAL A 845 9.36 -37.87 -2.75
C VAL A 845 9.87 -39.27 -2.42
N ILE A 846 10.14 -40.11 -3.42
CA ILE A 846 10.65 -41.48 -3.20
C ILE A 846 12.01 -41.44 -2.49
N ARG A 847 12.90 -40.50 -2.86
CA ARG A 847 14.18 -40.31 -2.16
C ARG A 847 13.96 -39.96 -0.68
N GLU A 848 13.07 -39.02 -0.39
CA GLU A 848 12.70 -38.61 0.98
C GLU A 848 12.09 -39.76 1.79
N VAL A 849 11.21 -40.58 1.18
CA VAL A 849 10.66 -41.79 1.81
C VAL A 849 11.76 -42.78 2.21
N ASN A 850 12.77 -42.97 1.35
CA ASN A 850 13.90 -43.85 1.63
C ASN A 850 14.78 -43.31 2.76
N GLU A 851 15.01 -41.99 2.81
CA GLU A 851 15.75 -41.36 3.92
C GLU A 851 15.02 -41.55 5.26
N ILE A 852 13.71 -41.36 5.30
CA ILE A 852 12.89 -41.59 6.51
C ILE A 852 12.96 -43.07 6.93
N ARG A 853 12.85 -43.99 5.97
CA ARG A 853 12.93 -45.44 6.22
C ARG A 853 14.31 -45.82 6.80
N ASN A 854 15.39 -45.26 6.26
CA ASN A 854 16.74 -45.47 6.75
C ASN A 854 16.93 -44.91 8.17
N PHE A 855 16.43 -43.71 8.46
CA PHE A 855 16.47 -43.12 9.79
C PHE A 855 15.78 -44.02 10.83
N VAL A 856 14.56 -44.48 10.54
CA VAL A 856 13.80 -45.37 11.44
C VAL A 856 14.49 -46.72 11.65
N ASN A 857 15.16 -47.25 10.63
CA ASN A 857 15.93 -48.49 10.74
C ASN A 857 17.19 -48.33 11.61
N ASN A 858 17.79 -47.14 11.62
CA ASN A 858 19.00 -46.83 12.39
C ASN A 858 18.71 -46.26 13.79
N ALA A 859 17.49 -45.77 14.03
CA ALA A 859 17.06 -45.24 15.32
C ALA A 859 17.20 -46.29 16.45
N GLY A 860 18.03 -45.98 17.44
CA GLY A 860 18.36 -46.87 18.57
C GLY A 860 19.68 -47.64 18.44
N LYS A 861 20.49 -47.39 17.40
CA LYS A 861 21.88 -47.88 17.31
C LYS A 861 22.86 -46.73 17.56
N LEU A 862 23.79 -46.89 18.50
CA LEU A 862 24.90 -45.95 18.71
C LEU A 862 25.80 -45.95 17.46
N SER A 863 26.13 -44.76 16.94
CA SER A 863 27.11 -44.61 15.86
C SER A 863 28.53 -44.86 16.38
N ASP A 864 29.45 -45.27 15.50
CA ASP A 864 30.84 -45.55 15.90
C ASP A 864 31.55 -44.30 16.47
N GLU A 865 31.17 -43.10 15.99
CA GLU A 865 31.66 -41.82 16.51
C GLU A 865 31.15 -41.53 17.94
N GLU A 866 29.87 -41.80 18.22
CA GLU A 866 29.29 -41.67 19.55
C GLU A 866 29.90 -42.67 20.53
N LYS A 867 30.12 -43.92 20.07
CA LYS A 867 30.84 -44.94 20.86
C LYS A 867 32.26 -44.50 21.17
N LEU A 868 32.97 -43.87 20.22
CA LEU A 868 34.31 -43.34 20.40
C LEU A 868 34.35 -42.16 21.39
N GLN A 869 33.37 -41.25 21.33
CA GLN A 869 33.26 -40.13 22.27
C GLN A 869 32.95 -40.60 23.69
N ILE A 870 32.06 -41.59 23.85
CA ILE A 870 31.78 -42.22 25.15
C ILE A 870 33.07 -42.89 25.68
N HIS A 871 33.79 -43.62 24.83
CA HIS A 871 35.07 -44.23 25.20
C HIS A 871 36.11 -43.18 25.61
N GLN A 872 36.26 -42.08 24.86
CA GLN A 872 37.18 -40.98 25.16
C GLN A 872 36.83 -40.25 26.46
N ALA A 873 35.55 -39.90 26.67
CA ALA A 873 35.10 -39.24 27.89
C ALA A 873 35.36 -40.10 29.14
N MET A 874 35.11 -41.40 29.03
CA MET A 874 35.35 -42.34 30.13
C MET A 874 36.84 -42.63 30.33
N SER A 875 37.67 -42.62 29.27
CA SER A 875 39.13 -42.85 29.33
C SER A 875 39.87 -41.90 30.27
N VAL A 876 39.35 -40.68 30.48
CA VAL A 876 39.94 -39.66 31.37
C VAL A 876 39.69 -39.97 32.85
N GLU A 877 38.61 -40.67 33.20
CA GLU A 877 38.30 -41.06 34.57
C GLU A 877 39.01 -42.37 34.99
N PHE A 878 39.50 -43.17 34.05
CA PHE A 878 40.24 -44.39 34.34
C PHE A 878 41.71 -44.10 34.70
N ARG A 879 42.04 -44.05 35.99
CA ARG A 879 43.45 -44.08 36.47
C ARG A 879 44.02 -45.50 36.61
N GLY A 880 43.75 -46.42 35.67
CA GLY A 880 44.18 -47.83 35.76
C GLY A 880 43.64 -48.77 34.67
N SER A 881 43.71 -50.09 34.91
CA SER A 881 43.29 -51.18 34.00
C SER A 881 41.76 -51.38 33.96
N GLY A 882 41.00 -50.29 33.87
CA GLY A 882 39.54 -50.34 33.83
C GLY A 882 39.03 -51.15 32.64
N HIS A 883 38.02 -51.97 32.86
CA HIS A 883 37.43 -52.86 31.86
C HIS A 883 35.94 -52.53 31.67
N TRP A 884 35.48 -52.68 30.43
CA TRP A 884 34.07 -52.52 30.08
C TRP A 884 33.32 -53.82 30.34
N TYR A 885 32.16 -53.71 30.99
CA TYR A 885 31.25 -54.80 31.30
C TYR A 885 29.86 -54.51 30.73
N GLN A 886 29.04 -55.55 30.61
CA GLN A 886 27.63 -55.44 30.26
C GLN A 886 26.79 -56.17 31.30
N CYS A 887 25.65 -55.59 31.65
CA CYS A 887 24.68 -56.24 32.53
C CYS A 887 23.96 -57.40 31.80
N PRO A 888 23.17 -58.23 32.49
CA PRO A 888 22.41 -59.33 31.86
C PRO A 888 21.46 -58.90 30.73
N ASN A 889 21.09 -57.62 30.69
CA ASN A 889 20.22 -57.01 29.67
C ASN A 889 21.00 -56.24 28.59
N GLY A 890 22.33 -56.29 28.57
CA GLY A 890 23.17 -55.72 27.50
C GLY A 890 23.56 -54.25 27.64
N HIS A 891 23.21 -53.58 28.75
CA HIS A 891 23.67 -52.20 29.00
C HIS A 891 25.14 -52.16 29.43
N PRO A 892 25.99 -51.35 28.79
CA PRO A 892 27.40 -51.23 29.12
C PRO A 892 27.61 -50.45 30.42
N TYR A 893 28.55 -50.89 31.24
CA TYR A 893 29.02 -50.19 32.43
C TYR A 893 30.51 -50.48 32.64
N THR A 894 31.16 -49.73 33.52
CA THR A 894 32.62 -49.80 33.69
C THR A 894 32.99 -50.16 35.12
N ILE A 895 34.06 -50.94 35.29
CA ILE A 895 34.66 -51.21 36.59
C ILE A 895 36.03 -50.53 36.62
N GLY A 896 36.22 -49.63 37.59
CA GLY A 896 37.37 -48.73 37.69
C GLY A 896 38.65 -49.38 38.22
N GLU A 897 39.06 -49.01 39.44
CA GLU A 897 40.45 -49.07 39.95
C GLU A 897 41.18 -50.43 39.84
N CYS A 898 40.48 -51.56 39.95
CA CYS A 898 41.08 -52.90 39.83
C CYS A 898 40.66 -53.68 38.58
N GLY A 899 39.77 -53.12 37.74
CA GLY A 899 39.24 -53.77 36.54
C GLY A 899 38.40 -55.04 36.77
N MET A 900 38.16 -55.44 38.03
CA MET A 900 37.40 -56.63 38.41
C MET A 900 36.36 -56.31 39.48
N ALA A 901 35.29 -57.11 39.55
CA ALA A 901 34.14 -56.81 40.39
C ALA A 901 34.45 -56.96 41.89
N MET A 902 34.43 -55.84 42.63
CA MET A 902 34.61 -55.79 44.09
C MET A 902 33.44 -55.14 44.85
N GLN A 903 32.46 -54.64 44.11
CA GLN A 903 31.25 -54.06 44.65
C GLN A 903 30.06 -54.49 43.79
N THR A 904 28.93 -54.74 44.45
CA THR A 904 27.64 -54.95 43.78
C THR A 904 26.84 -53.65 43.71
N SER A 905 26.15 -53.43 42.59
CA SER A 905 25.28 -52.27 42.36
C SER A 905 24.10 -52.67 41.46
N ARG A 906 23.27 -51.71 41.06
CA ARG A 906 22.17 -51.90 40.11
C ARG A 906 22.40 -51.10 38.83
N CYS A 907 22.10 -51.70 37.69
CA CYS A 907 22.13 -51.01 36.40
C CYS A 907 21.18 -49.81 36.43
N PRO A 908 21.65 -48.59 36.11
CA PRO A 908 20.79 -47.39 36.09
C PRO A 908 19.63 -47.50 35.09
N ASP A 909 19.85 -48.23 33.99
CA ASP A 909 18.90 -48.30 32.87
C ASP A 909 17.84 -49.40 33.06
N CYS A 910 18.22 -50.57 33.60
CA CYS A 910 17.30 -51.71 33.71
C CYS A 910 17.13 -52.28 35.13
N GLY A 911 17.85 -51.77 36.12
CA GLY A 911 17.76 -52.20 37.51
C GLY A 911 18.34 -53.59 37.81
N ALA A 912 18.88 -54.31 36.81
CA ALA A 912 19.53 -55.61 37.00
C ALA A 912 20.78 -55.48 37.89
N GLY A 913 21.11 -56.55 38.62
CA GLY A 913 22.32 -56.58 39.44
C GLY A 913 23.58 -56.50 38.58
N ILE A 914 24.46 -55.55 38.89
CA ILE A 914 25.75 -55.34 38.21
C ILE A 914 26.91 -55.36 39.21
N GLY A 915 28.13 -55.59 38.73
CA GLY A 915 29.30 -55.74 39.60
C GLY A 915 29.39 -57.16 40.18
N GLY A 916 29.83 -57.28 41.43
CA GLY A 916 30.20 -58.55 42.05
C GLY A 916 31.16 -58.37 43.23
N ASN A 917 31.52 -59.44 43.93
CA ASN A 917 32.41 -59.40 45.10
C ASN A 917 33.59 -60.38 44.89
N ASP A 918 34.71 -60.15 45.57
CA ASP A 918 35.89 -61.02 45.53
C ASP A 918 36.43 -61.31 44.10
N HIS A 919 36.38 -60.31 43.23
CA HIS A 919 36.74 -60.39 41.79
C HIS A 919 35.83 -61.28 40.94
N ILE A 920 34.72 -61.76 41.49
CA ILE A 920 33.73 -62.60 40.79
C ILE A 920 32.51 -61.75 40.46
N SER A 921 32.21 -61.61 39.17
CA SER A 921 31.02 -60.88 38.70
C SER A 921 29.73 -61.63 39.02
N LEU A 922 28.65 -60.89 39.29
CA LEU A 922 27.30 -61.43 39.43
C LEU A 922 26.88 -62.16 38.15
N ASP A 923 26.07 -63.21 38.31
CA ASP A 923 25.66 -64.08 37.21
C ASP A 923 24.96 -63.30 36.09
N GLY A 924 25.36 -63.55 34.85
CA GLY A 924 24.88 -62.82 33.66
C GLY A 924 25.60 -61.49 33.37
N ASN A 925 26.56 -61.05 34.20
CA ASN A 925 27.45 -59.94 33.85
C ASN A 925 28.65 -60.47 33.06
N ALA A 926 29.01 -59.81 31.95
CA ALA A 926 30.10 -60.22 31.09
C ALA A 926 30.96 -59.03 30.65
N ARG A 927 32.19 -59.27 30.18
CA ARG A 927 33.00 -58.20 29.58
C ARG A 927 32.43 -57.77 28.24
N HIS A 928 32.40 -56.45 28.01
CA HIS A 928 31.91 -55.86 26.77
C HIS A 928 33.05 -55.70 25.76
N MET A 929 33.38 -56.80 25.07
CA MET A 929 34.55 -56.88 24.17
C MET A 929 34.57 -55.84 23.04
N GLU A 930 33.40 -55.38 22.56
CA GLU A 930 33.31 -54.35 21.51
C GLU A 930 33.84 -52.99 21.98
N PHE A 931 33.53 -52.56 23.22
CA PHE A 931 34.07 -51.33 23.80
C PHE A 931 35.53 -51.50 24.26
N GLU A 932 35.96 -52.72 24.66
CA GLU A 932 37.37 -53.00 24.96
C GLU A 932 38.28 -52.96 23.70
N GLY A 933 37.72 -53.30 22.53
CA GLY A 933 38.43 -53.32 21.26
C GLY A 933 38.56 -51.95 20.57
N MET A 934 37.86 -50.92 21.08
CA MET A 934 37.94 -49.54 20.59
C MET A 934 39.20 -48.86 21.16
N ARG A 935 40.37 -49.21 20.62
CA ARG A 935 41.64 -48.52 20.91
C ARG A 935 42.01 -47.51 19.86
#